data_AF-A0A2E4QH67-F1
#
_entry.id   AF-A0A2E4QH67-F1
#
_cell.length_a   1.000
_cell.length_b   1.000
_cell.length_c   1.000
_cell.angle_alpha   90.00
_cell.angle_beta   90.00
_cell.angle_gamma   90.00
#
_symmetry.space_group_name_H-M   'P 1'
#
loop_
_entity.id
_entity.type
_entity.pdbx_description
1 polymer ?
#
loop_
_entity_poly.entity_id
_entity_poly.type
_entity_poly.pdbx_seq_one_letter_code
_entity_poly.pdbx_strand_id
1 'polypeptide(L)'
;MTALLPQASASSIAKPTDFDVVYLYPLLLAIFIAALLWKFFVPRQLSALQVAFEIDDNLYEVHRLTRTVDDAREILQQGRVAFGVGLYMMGMLGVLLLIAELLFQPDTYFEPNLWIIGLFVLLPILISPWETMNAQLARKGDTRIGATTIGTGIRRILTLSILVASTIIVLIYGMNQNDGKITPVWLAITMLVFMAPTILAYGRIMGASWNMLLLNKWRTANGRRNPIDPDKPSFVNRLFSLLLILFLITMPVTALNGIVTVFHVLYNNPDNSEDILNFGGIIGHSIYERIDLISEFLFHWEFIKSLPQFLSLYLSLNIAIVGLAFIFELTRNLILGGQTFGGMFGVTLDTPREIRTEEDAQGRQIAFAFAGFSGYTVLLLILVCYKEFGDLMPFTSNLENQGFNEEMRLLSTWMFIAVGNAVFLFTWLLSISRLSPLRQIRFDLDPEERREGAVMLAGGDWMREYIDNAALQEDLDGLIRFQKQSIEGDQSLVRHEKARAKMWECAIRGLWPKSIEEAKKVLAQSGGDDDEARMLIATGYIATRRLDAARGALRGLQQPEGYDEPELLTFICEWLDPWHGSVDEDDLWDWENNSTIDHLNEKMRMLRYWAPSFSKEAIQHKDRISLVSNISNVATLRMQRRHEDALELALESVKQDPLGVRPRIAASLCLLDRGDWHQALSIFKELRESDVNDPRVKALSVILGHEAAAEDIEVSLVLEKGKSLRRWLDDAPVNPVAGLATKGGIDEAINANVMIVNHEAVRRGMTPRYSPSLFSRIVHFVLFPMIFIVVGIGLDSIYGAAEGTVATISLFVLQLGLYRFNRQQRKQIKHRDQRSLIQYAKMMKRSKVKPSRENIPVGTHLLLSGILVTVNGVVLDIGLPGWLTERLPKDSDKTIRSRLKRSALSISKNRPGKLSILSSGWWLKRPKEEDADMPALERLIGPVAYRGRQAMVQKKTTSLNRSTSIGPSKTRVSDMNLSERNVPTHTIASERSNYSGPRRPGRR
;
A
#
# COMPACT_ATOMS: atom_id res chain seq x y z
N MET A 1 53.54 27.00 -16.09
CA MET A 1 53.07 26.70 -14.71
C MET A 1 53.66 25.37 -14.29
N THR A 2 54.89 25.37 -13.77
CA THR A 2 55.67 24.16 -13.44
C THR A 2 56.13 24.15 -11.98
N ALA A 3 55.39 24.84 -11.10
CA ALA A 3 55.78 25.07 -9.69
C ALA A 3 54.72 24.59 -8.66
N LEU A 4 53.82 23.67 -9.02
CA LEU A 4 52.73 23.19 -8.15
C LEU A 4 52.66 21.64 -8.07
N LEU A 5 53.80 20.95 -8.21
CA LEU A 5 53.88 19.53 -7.87
C LEU A 5 54.77 19.40 -6.62
N PRO A 6 54.22 19.01 -5.45
CA PRO A 6 55.05 18.72 -4.29
C PRO A 6 55.96 17.51 -4.60
N GLN A 7 57.23 17.61 -4.25
CA GLN A 7 58.16 16.47 -4.26
C GLN A 7 57.75 15.51 -3.15
N ALA A 8 57.36 14.29 -3.52
CA ALA A 8 56.86 13.25 -2.63
C ALA A 8 57.89 12.89 -1.53
N SER A 9 57.46 13.00 -0.28
CA SER A 9 58.10 12.40 0.89
C SER A 9 57.00 11.74 1.72
N ALA A 10 57.32 10.62 2.38
CA ALA A 10 56.36 9.80 3.13
C ALA A 10 55.61 10.63 4.20
N SER A 11 54.29 10.51 4.23
CA SER A 11 53.43 11.20 5.19
C SER A 11 53.81 10.85 6.64
N SER A 12 54.04 11.87 7.47
CA SER A 12 54.41 11.71 8.88
C SER A 12 53.23 12.05 9.79
N ILE A 13 53.10 11.37 10.94
CA ILE A 13 51.99 11.55 11.87
C ILE A 13 52.47 12.35 13.09
N ALA A 14 51.90 13.54 13.30
CA ALA A 14 52.19 14.39 14.45
C ALA A 14 51.39 13.94 15.68
N LYS A 15 52.09 13.74 16.80
CA LYS A 15 51.49 13.29 18.07
C LYS A 15 50.86 14.47 18.84
N PRO A 16 49.87 14.22 19.73
CA PRO A 16 49.22 15.26 20.54
C PRO A 16 50.17 16.09 21.43
N THR A 17 51.39 15.59 21.66
CA THR A 17 52.44 16.24 22.45
C THR A 17 53.12 17.39 21.71
N ASP A 18 53.09 17.41 20.37
CA ASP A 18 53.72 18.41 19.50
C ASP A 18 52.65 19.36 18.91
N PHE A 19 51.83 19.95 19.79
CA PHE A 19 50.67 20.74 19.37
C PHE A 19 51.06 22.12 18.81
N ASP A 20 50.67 22.38 17.56
CA ASP A 20 50.65 23.70 16.93
C ASP A 20 49.19 24.09 16.59
N VAL A 21 48.88 25.39 16.71
CA VAL A 21 47.57 25.98 16.36
C VAL A 21 47.23 25.71 14.89
N VAL A 22 48.24 25.58 14.02
CA VAL A 22 48.07 25.26 12.59
C VAL A 22 47.31 23.95 12.37
N TYR A 23 47.45 22.95 13.25
CA TYR A 23 46.74 21.66 13.16
C TYR A 23 45.23 21.75 13.42
N LEU A 24 44.73 22.87 13.95
CA LEU A 24 43.29 23.10 14.13
C LEU A 24 42.60 23.69 12.89
N TYR A 25 43.36 24.28 11.96
CA TYR A 25 42.77 24.90 10.75
C TYR A 25 42.01 23.91 9.86
N PRO A 26 42.51 22.69 9.59
CA PRO A 26 41.76 21.69 8.84
C PRO A 26 40.40 21.36 9.46
N LEU A 27 40.38 21.16 10.78
CA LEU A 27 39.17 20.84 11.54
C LEU A 27 38.15 21.99 11.52
N LEU A 28 38.61 23.22 11.78
CA LEU A 28 37.74 24.40 11.76
C LEU A 28 37.17 24.66 10.36
N LEU A 29 37.97 24.51 9.31
CA LEU A 29 37.52 24.66 7.93
C LEU A 29 36.49 23.58 7.57
N ALA A 30 36.75 22.32 7.91
CA ALA A 30 35.84 21.21 7.64
C ALA A 30 34.50 21.39 8.36
N ILE A 31 34.50 21.80 9.63
CA ILE A 31 33.27 22.08 10.39
C ILE A 31 32.53 23.27 9.79
N PHE A 32 33.23 24.35 9.41
CA PHE A 32 32.62 25.53 8.80
C PHE A 32 31.93 25.18 7.46
N ILE A 33 32.61 24.45 6.59
CA ILE A 33 32.06 24.00 5.31
C ILE A 33 30.89 23.04 5.54
N ALA A 34 31.02 22.08 6.45
CA ALA A 34 29.94 21.14 6.78
C ALA A 34 28.69 21.86 7.33
N ALA A 35 28.87 22.90 8.16
CA ALA A 35 27.77 23.71 8.67
C ALA A 35 27.05 24.48 7.55
N LEU A 36 27.81 25.01 6.57
CA LEU A 36 27.24 25.67 5.40
C LEU A 36 26.47 24.68 4.51
N LEU A 37 27.02 23.48 4.32
CA LEU A 37 26.36 22.41 3.58
C LEU A 37 25.03 21.99 4.24
N TRP A 38 25.04 21.77 5.54
CA TRP A 38 23.84 21.42 6.32
C TRP A 38 22.77 22.51 6.26
N LYS A 39 23.16 23.77 6.47
CA LYS A 39 22.20 24.88 6.61
C LYS A 39 21.63 25.34 5.27
N PHE A 40 22.41 25.31 4.19
CA PHE A 40 22.02 25.91 2.91
C PHE A 40 21.99 24.93 1.74
N PHE A 41 22.99 24.04 1.62
CA PHE A 41 23.11 23.18 0.45
C PHE A 41 22.11 22.02 0.47
N VAL A 42 22.05 21.24 1.55
CA VAL A 42 21.18 20.05 1.67
C VAL A 42 19.70 20.42 1.49
N PRO A 43 19.15 21.43 2.18
CA PRO A 43 17.74 21.81 2.00
C PRO A 43 17.46 22.33 0.59
N ARG A 44 18.39 23.07 -0.02
CA ARG A 44 18.23 23.57 -1.39
C ARG A 44 18.26 22.47 -2.43
N GLN A 45 19.07 21.42 -2.25
CA GLN A 45 19.08 20.26 -3.16
C GLN A 45 17.83 19.40 -3.04
N LEU A 46 17.09 19.48 -1.93
CA LEU A 46 15.81 18.81 -1.75
C LEU A 46 14.62 19.75 -1.97
N SER A 47 14.83 21.04 -2.22
CA SER A 47 13.77 21.93 -2.72
C SER A 47 13.40 21.49 -4.14
N ALA A 48 12.11 21.35 -4.42
CA ALA A 48 11.52 20.75 -5.64
C ALA A 48 11.54 19.21 -5.75
N LEU A 49 11.40 18.47 -4.63
CA LEU A 49 11.04 17.05 -4.69
C LEU A 49 9.68 16.84 -5.36
N GLN A 50 9.59 15.79 -6.19
CA GLN A 50 8.39 15.48 -6.98
C GLN A 50 8.06 14.00 -6.94
N VAL A 51 6.78 13.70 -7.11
CA VAL A 51 6.25 12.35 -7.21
C VAL A 51 5.39 12.24 -8.46
N ALA A 52 5.61 11.18 -9.24
CA ALA A 52 4.79 10.87 -10.41
C ALA A 52 4.03 9.57 -10.18
N PHE A 53 2.72 9.58 -10.44
CA PHE A 53 1.92 8.35 -10.40
C PHE A 53 0.98 8.25 -11.60
N GLU A 54 0.74 7.01 -11.99
CA GLU A 54 -0.15 6.69 -13.10
C GLU A 54 -1.62 6.83 -12.67
N ILE A 55 -2.37 7.53 -13.52
CA ILE A 55 -3.81 7.75 -13.35
C ILE A 55 -4.60 7.02 -14.43
N ASP A 56 -4.09 7.09 -15.65
CA ASP A 56 -4.68 6.49 -16.85
C ASP A 56 -3.57 5.90 -17.73
N ASP A 57 -3.93 5.10 -18.72
CA ASP A 57 -2.96 4.34 -19.54
C ASP A 57 -1.92 5.28 -20.18
N ASN A 58 -0.66 5.16 -19.74
CA ASN A 58 0.48 5.98 -20.16
C ASN A 58 0.37 7.49 -19.83
N LEU A 59 -0.50 7.88 -18.90
CA LEU A 59 -0.63 9.26 -18.41
C LEU A 59 -0.29 9.35 -16.90
N TYR A 60 0.74 10.14 -16.61
CA TYR A 60 1.26 10.35 -15.26
C TYR A 60 1.05 11.81 -14.85
N GLU A 61 0.49 12.03 -13.67
CA GLU A 61 0.50 13.36 -13.04
C GLU A 61 1.71 13.48 -12.13
N VAL A 62 2.36 14.63 -12.19
CA VAL A 62 3.53 14.97 -11.39
C VAL A 62 3.11 16.01 -10.36
N HIS A 63 3.35 15.71 -9.10
CA HIS A 63 3.02 16.57 -7.98
C HIS A 63 4.29 17.00 -7.24
N ARG A 64 4.32 18.26 -6.80
CA ARG A 64 5.44 18.82 -6.03
C ARG A 64 5.23 18.48 -4.55
N LEU A 65 6.19 17.81 -3.92
CA LEU A 65 6.19 17.54 -2.47
C LEU A 65 6.69 18.73 -1.67
N THR A 66 7.74 19.40 -2.17
CA THR A 66 8.36 20.57 -1.52
C THR A 66 8.33 21.72 -2.52
N ARG A 67 7.64 22.82 -2.18
CA ARG A 67 7.62 24.03 -3.00
C ARG A 67 8.72 24.99 -2.55
N THR A 68 8.98 25.06 -1.25
CA THR A 68 9.98 25.95 -0.65
C THR A 68 11.13 25.21 0.02
N VAL A 69 12.18 25.96 0.37
CA VAL A 69 13.31 25.44 1.17
C VAL A 69 12.87 25.12 2.60
N ASP A 70 11.85 25.82 3.11
CA ASP A 70 11.30 25.60 4.44
C ASP A 70 10.53 24.27 4.50
N ASP A 71 9.74 23.94 3.48
CA ASP A 71 9.07 22.63 3.35
C ASP A 71 10.10 21.49 3.35
N ALA A 72 11.20 21.65 2.61
CA ALA A 72 12.28 20.68 2.57
C ALA A 72 12.96 20.53 3.95
N ARG A 73 13.03 21.63 4.73
CA ARG A 73 13.60 21.62 6.08
C ARG A 73 12.71 20.87 7.08
N GLU A 74 11.40 21.01 6.96
CA GLU A 74 10.43 20.30 7.80
C GLU A 74 10.54 18.78 7.60
N ILE A 75 10.58 18.32 6.35
CA ILE A 75 10.77 16.89 6.03
C ILE A 75 12.12 16.38 6.55
N LEU A 76 13.18 17.20 6.46
CA LEU A 76 14.52 16.85 6.95
C LEU A 76 14.60 16.71 8.48
N GLN A 77 13.75 17.42 9.22
CA GLN A 77 13.73 17.37 10.69
C GLN A 77 12.96 16.16 11.24
N GLN A 78 12.23 15.42 10.41
CA GLN A 78 11.55 14.20 10.83
C GLN A 78 12.56 13.18 11.37
N GLY A 79 12.27 12.56 12.52
CA GLY A 79 13.27 11.84 13.32
C GLY A 79 14.07 10.77 12.57
N ARG A 80 13.44 10.02 11.66
CA ARG A 80 14.14 9.00 10.85
C ARG A 80 14.98 9.61 9.72
N VAL A 81 14.54 10.72 9.14
CA VAL A 81 15.25 11.46 8.10
C VAL A 81 16.48 12.13 8.69
N ALA A 82 16.34 12.79 9.84
CA ALA A 82 17.43 13.44 10.54
C ALA A 82 18.58 12.47 10.84
N PHE A 83 18.27 11.22 11.21
CA PHE A 83 19.28 10.17 11.38
C PHE A 83 20.02 9.85 10.07
N GLY A 84 19.30 9.65 8.98
CA GLY A 84 19.90 9.35 7.68
C GLY A 84 20.77 10.50 7.14
N VAL A 85 20.29 11.74 7.24
CA VAL A 85 21.06 12.91 6.83
C VAL A 85 22.24 13.15 7.77
N GLY A 86 22.09 12.87 9.07
CA GLY A 86 23.19 12.88 10.04
C GLY A 86 24.33 11.94 9.65
N LEU A 87 24.03 10.69 9.27
CA LEU A 87 25.04 9.74 8.76
C LEU A 87 25.75 10.28 7.52
N TYR A 88 25.00 10.87 6.59
CA TYR A 88 25.58 11.51 5.41
C TYR A 88 26.51 12.66 5.79
N MET A 89 26.09 13.55 6.70
CA MET A 89 26.91 14.67 7.17
C MET A 89 28.16 14.23 7.93
N MET A 90 28.09 13.13 8.71
CA MET A 90 29.26 12.55 9.36
C MET A 90 30.27 12.08 8.32
N GLY A 91 29.84 11.26 7.35
CA GLY A 91 30.71 10.82 6.26
C GLY A 91 31.34 11.98 5.48
N MET A 92 30.52 13.00 5.19
CA MET A 92 30.97 14.24 4.53
C MET A 92 31.99 15.02 5.36
N LEU A 93 31.76 15.17 6.66
CA LEU A 93 32.69 15.86 7.55
C LEU A 93 34.02 15.12 7.64
N GLY A 94 34.01 13.78 7.72
CA GLY A 94 35.22 12.96 7.69
C GLY A 94 36.02 13.13 6.39
N VAL A 95 35.33 13.15 5.24
CA VAL A 95 35.95 13.40 3.93
C VAL A 95 36.48 14.83 3.81
N LEU A 96 35.70 15.83 4.21
CA LEU A 96 36.12 17.23 4.16
C LEU A 96 37.33 17.49 5.06
N LEU A 97 37.38 16.83 6.22
CA LEU A 97 38.52 16.90 7.11
C LEU A 97 39.76 16.26 6.48
N LEU A 98 39.63 15.09 5.84
CA LEU A 98 40.73 14.48 5.09
C LEU A 98 41.24 15.38 3.96
N ILE A 99 40.34 16.01 3.19
CA ILE A 99 40.70 16.95 2.13
C ILE A 99 41.37 18.20 2.72
N ALA A 100 40.88 18.71 3.84
CA ALA A 100 41.43 19.89 4.49
C ALA A 100 42.85 19.63 5.02
N GLU A 101 43.11 18.45 5.60
CA GLU A 101 44.47 18.03 6.01
C GLU A 101 45.44 18.09 4.83
N LEU A 102 45.05 17.48 3.70
CA LEU A 102 45.82 17.49 2.45
C LEU A 102 46.05 18.90 1.88
N LEU A 103 45.12 19.83 2.10
CA LEU A 103 45.20 21.19 1.57
C LEU A 103 46.17 22.07 2.36
N PHE A 104 46.18 21.95 3.70
CA PHE A 104 47.01 22.80 4.56
C PHE A 104 48.44 22.27 4.73
N GLN A 105 48.60 20.98 5.02
CA GLN A 105 49.91 20.34 5.22
C GLN A 105 49.90 18.91 4.66
N PRO A 106 50.25 18.72 3.37
CA PRO A 106 50.17 17.41 2.72
C PRO A 106 51.12 16.36 3.31
N ASP A 107 52.21 16.79 3.97
CA ASP A 107 53.28 15.90 4.45
C ASP A 107 53.10 15.47 5.92
N THR A 108 52.21 16.12 6.69
CA THR A 108 52.01 15.89 8.13
C THR A 108 50.54 15.82 8.49
N TYR A 109 50.10 14.69 9.06
CA TYR A 109 48.74 14.52 9.58
C TYR A 109 48.70 14.63 11.10
N PHE A 110 47.71 15.35 11.63
CA PHE A 110 47.50 15.42 13.08
C PHE A 110 46.75 14.19 13.61
N GLU A 111 47.34 13.46 14.55
CA GLU A 111 46.79 12.19 15.06
C GLU A 111 45.34 12.29 15.58
N PRO A 112 44.95 13.31 16.38
CA PRO A 112 43.55 13.49 16.77
C PRO A 112 42.58 13.69 15.60
N ASN A 113 42.98 14.41 14.55
CA ASN A 113 42.14 14.62 13.38
C ASN A 113 41.96 13.29 12.61
N LEU A 114 42.98 12.43 12.56
CA LEU A 114 42.86 11.08 11.98
C LEU A 114 41.84 10.21 12.74
N TRP A 115 41.80 10.27 14.07
CA TRP A 115 40.77 9.57 14.87
C TRP A 115 39.36 10.08 14.57
N ILE A 116 39.20 11.40 14.43
CA ILE A 116 37.91 12.03 14.06
C ILE A 116 37.49 11.60 12.66
N ILE A 117 38.40 11.64 11.69
CA ILE A 117 38.17 11.14 10.32
C ILE A 117 37.74 9.67 10.38
N GLY A 118 38.50 8.83 11.08
CA GLY A 118 38.22 7.39 11.23
C GLY A 118 36.83 7.13 11.81
N LEU A 119 36.45 7.82 12.88
CA LEU A 119 35.13 7.70 13.49
C LEU A 119 34.00 8.09 12.53
N PHE A 120 34.14 9.24 11.87
CA PHE A 120 33.10 9.78 10.98
C PHE A 120 33.00 9.07 9.63
N VAL A 121 34.05 8.35 9.22
CA VAL A 121 34.05 7.48 8.04
C VAL A 121 33.50 6.08 8.37
N LEU A 122 33.99 5.45 9.44
CA LEU A 122 33.64 4.07 9.78
C LEU A 122 32.17 3.93 10.16
N LEU A 123 31.62 4.92 10.88
CA LEU A 123 30.25 4.83 11.38
C LEU A 123 29.20 4.76 10.24
N PRO A 124 29.23 5.63 9.20
CA PRO A 124 28.39 5.47 8.01
C PRO A 124 28.62 4.16 7.26
N ILE A 125 29.88 3.70 7.13
CA ILE A 125 30.22 2.44 6.45
C ILE A 125 29.58 1.23 7.17
N LEU A 126 29.59 1.22 8.51
CA LEU A 126 29.02 0.13 9.30
C LEU A 126 27.48 0.14 9.31
N ILE A 127 26.86 1.32 9.39
CA ILE A 127 25.41 1.44 9.55
C ILE A 127 24.68 1.28 8.20
N SER A 128 25.28 1.72 7.10
CA SER A 128 24.66 1.78 5.78
C SER A 128 24.18 0.43 5.23
N PRO A 129 24.95 -0.68 5.29
CA PRO A 129 24.49 -2.01 4.89
C PRO A 129 23.35 -2.55 5.72
N TRP A 130 23.37 -2.28 7.03
CA TRP A 130 22.32 -2.71 7.93
C TRP A 130 20.99 -2.00 7.66
N GLU A 131 21.02 -0.68 7.49
CA GLU A 131 19.82 0.10 7.15
C GLU A 131 19.25 -0.30 5.78
N THR A 132 20.14 -0.49 4.80
CA THR A 132 19.74 -0.88 3.45
C THR A 132 19.10 -2.26 3.40
N MET A 133 19.67 -3.23 4.13
CA MET A 133 19.12 -4.58 4.20
C MET A 133 17.77 -4.60 4.93
N ASN A 134 17.65 -3.86 6.04
CA ASN A 134 16.39 -3.74 6.77
C ASN A 134 15.29 -3.08 5.92
N ALA A 135 15.62 -2.06 5.13
CA ALA A 135 14.68 -1.41 4.23
C ALA A 135 14.24 -2.32 3.05
N GLN A 136 15.17 -3.08 2.45
CA GLN A 136 14.83 -3.99 1.35
C GLN A 136 14.02 -5.22 1.80
N LEU A 137 14.23 -5.69 3.03
CA LEU A 137 13.49 -6.82 3.60
C LEU A 137 12.16 -6.40 4.24
N ALA A 138 11.95 -5.11 4.49
CA ALA A 138 10.64 -4.58 4.83
C ALA A 138 9.72 -4.78 3.60
N ARG A 139 8.86 -5.79 3.68
CA ARG A 139 8.05 -6.23 2.54
C ARG A 139 7.12 -5.10 2.09
N LYS A 140 6.92 -4.94 0.77
CA LYS A 140 5.84 -4.10 0.21
C LYS A 140 4.52 -4.46 0.88
N GLY A 141 4.00 -3.59 1.74
CA GLY A 141 2.77 -3.81 2.51
C GLY A 141 2.95 -4.12 4.00
N ASP A 142 4.13 -3.90 4.60
CA ASP A 142 4.31 -3.88 6.07
C ASP A 142 3.74 -2.61 6.73
N THR A 143 2.61 -2.10 6.21
CA THR A 143 1.55 -1.47 7.02
C THR A 143 0.74 -2.50 7.80
N ARG A 144 1.28 -3.72 7.99
CA ARG A 144 0.86 -4.63 9.06
C ARG A 144 1.27 -4.01 10.39
N ILE A 145 0.40 -3.18 10.94
CA ILE A 145 0.46 -2.70 12.32
C ILE A 145 0.19 -3.90 13.24
N GLY A 146 1.26 -4.66 13.43
CA GLY A 146 1.44 -5.77 14.36
C GLY A 146 2.92 -6.00 14.66
N ALA A 147 3.82 -5.25 14.03
CA ALA A 147 5.13 -5.02 14.61
C ALA A 147 4.96 -4.01 15.75
N THR A 148 4.68 -4.54 16.95
CA THR A 148 5.05 -3.86 18.18
C THR A 148 6.47 -3.29 18.01
N THR A 149 6.83 -2.23 18.73
CA THR A 149 8.24 -1.77 18.82
C THR A 149 9.21 -2.94 19.00
N ILE A 150 8.77 -3.98 19.70
CA ILE A 150 9.41 -5.28 19.86
C ILE A 150 9.56 -6.05 18.53
N GLY A 151 8.52 -6.22 17.73
CA GLY A 151 8.59 -6.92 16.42
C GLY A 151 9.52 -6.22 15.41
N THR A 152 9.49 -4.88 15.37
CA THR A 152 10.42 -4.11 14.54
C THR A 152 11.86 -4.23 15.06
N GLY A 153 12.04 -4.24 16.38
CA GLY A 153 13.33 -4.49 17.04
C GLY A 153 13.90 -5.87 16.73
N ILE A 154 13.09 -6.93 16.87
CA ILE A 154 13.48 -8.32 16.55
C ILE A 154 13.92 -8.44 15.10
N ARG A 155 13.18 -7.84 14.16
CA ARG A 155 13.57 -7.85 12.74
C ARG A 155 14.93 -7.18 12.53
N ARG A 156 15.15 -5.99 13.12
CA ARG A 156 16.44 -5.27 13.01
C ARG A 156 17.60 -6.05 13.62
N ILE A 157 17.39 -6.73 14.73
CA ILE A 157 18.41 -7.61 15.35
C ILE A 157 18.68 -8.81 14.45
N LEU A 158 17.64 -9.42 13.88
CA LEU A 158 17.78 -10.56 12.96
C LEU A 158 18.55 -10.16 11.70
N THR A 159 18.23 -9.00 11.09
CA THR A 159 18.96 -8.52 9.92
C THR A 159 20.43 -8.24 10.26
N LEU A 160 20.72 -7.58 11.39
CA LEU A 160 22.10 -7.39 11.82
C LEU A 160 22.82 -8.73 12.01
N SER A 161 22.16 -9.71 12.64
CA SER A 161 22.71 -11.04 12.90
C SER A 161 23.04 -11.78 11.60
N ILE A 162 22.16 -11.71 10.60
CA ILE A 162 22.38 -12.33 9.28
C ILE A 162 23.58 -11.67 8.59
N LEU A 163 23.67 -10.34 8.62
CA LEU A 163 24.75 -9.59 7.99
C LEU A 163 26.11 -9.92 8.62
N VAL A 164 26.18 -9.95 9.96
CA VAL A 164 27.41 -10.28 10.69
C VAL A 164 27.76 -11.76 10.54
N ALA A 165 26.76 -12.66 10.53
CA ALA A 165 27.01 -14.08 10.29
C ALA A 165 27.57 -14.32 8.88
N SER A 166 27.02 -13.66 7.84
CA SER A 166 27.50 -13.85 6.47
C SER A 166 28.92 -13.32 6.28
N THR A 167 29.29 -12.21 6.92
CA THR A 167 30.67 -11.70 6.86
C THR A 167 31.66 -12.60 7.60
N ILE A 168 31.29 -13.07 8.80
CA ILE A 168 32.14 -13.99 9.58
C ILE A 168 32.35 -15.30 8.82
N ILE A 169 31.31 -15.87 8.18
CA ILE A 169 31.43 -17.10 7.39
C ILE A 169 32.44 -16.93 6.25
N VAL A 170 32.39 -15.80 5.54
CA VAL A 170 33.31 -15.52 4.43
C VAL A 170 34.73 -15.29 4.92
N LEU A 171 34.89 -14.60 6.04
CA LEU A 171 36.20 -14.38 6.67
C LEU A 171 36.84 -15.71 7.11
N ILE A 172 36.08 -16.58 7.79
CA ILE A 172 36.54 -17.90 8.23
C ILE A 172 36.89 -18.77 7.02
N TYR A 173 36.06 -18.74 5.97
CA TYR A 173 36.33 -19.48 4.75
C TYR A 173 37.64 -19.02 4.09
N GLY A 174 37.89 -17.71 4.02
CA GLY A 174 39.13 -17.14 3.50
C GLY A 174 40.36 -17.50 4.34
N MET A 175 40.23 -17.53 5.67
CA MET A 175 41.30 -17.96 6.58
C MET A 175 41.63 -19.45 6.41
N ASN A 176 40.62 -20.30 6.25
CA ASN A 176 40.81 -21.75 6.08
C ASN A 176 41.51 -22.11 4.77
N GLN A 177 41.35 -21.31 3.72
CA GLN A 177 42.02 -21.51 2.44
C GLN A 177 43.49 -21.09 2.44
N ASN A 178 43.92 -20.23 3.38
CA ASN A 178 45.25 -19.60 3.39
C ASN A 178 46.03 -19.89 4.69
N ASP A 179 45.99 -21.12 5.19
CA ASP A 179 46.73 -21.56 6.39
C ASP A 179 46.51 -20.66 7.62
N GLY A 180 45.27 -20.18 7.83
CA GLY A 180 44.89 -19.34 8.96
C GLY A 180 45.30 -17.87 8.83
N LYS A 181 45.92 -17.44 7.72
CA LYS A 181 46.27 -16.04 7.46
C LYS A 181 45.18 -15.32 6.67
N ILE A 182 44.91 -14.06 7.02
CA ILE A 182 43.99 -13.20 6.27
C ILE A 182 44.78 -12.54 5.14
N THR A 183 44.46 -12.86 3.89
CA THR A 183 45.07 -12.18 2.73
C THR A 183 44.27 -10.92 2.35
N PRO A 184 44.92 -9.91 1.74
CA PRO A 184 44.26 -8.67 1.29
C PRO A 184 43.02 -8.90 0.42
N VAL A 185 43.09 -9.86 -0.50
CA VAL A 185 41.98 -10.20 -1.41
C VAL A 185 40.76 -10.73 -0.63
N TRP A 186 40.96 -11.63 0.34
CA TRP A 186 39.85 -12.15 1.16
C TRP A 186 39.28 -11.11 2.12
N LEU A 187 40.09 -10.15 2.57
CA LEU A 187 39.61 -9.00 3.33
C LEU A 187 38.72 -8.11 2.45
N ALA A 188 39.13 -7.81 1.22
CA ALA A 188 38.33 -7.06 0.25
C ALA A 188 37.01 -7.79 -0.07
N ILE A 189 37.03 -9.11 -0.26
CA ILE A 189 35.82 -9.93 -0.47
C ILE A 189 34.91 -9.91 0.76
N THR A 190 35.46 -10.00 1.97
CA THR A 190 34.68 -9.93 3.21
C THR A 190 33.98 -8.57 3.34
N MET A 191 34.69 -7.49 3.03
CA MET A 191 34.15 -6.14 3.03
C MET A 191 33.10 -5.94 1.93
N LEU A 192 33.29 -6.54 0.74
CA LEU A 192 32.30 -6.58 -0.33
C LEU A 192 31.01 -7.28 0.10
N VAL A 193 31.11 -8.41 0.81
CA VAL A 193 29.95 -9.15 1.33
C VAL A 193 29.22 -8.33 2.39
N PHE A 194 29.95 -7.63 3.26
CA PHE A 194 29.37 -6.69 4.21
C PHE A 194 28.62 -5.56 3.50
N MET A 195 29.23 -4.96 2.47
CA MET A 195 28.65 -3.85 1.70
C MET A 195 27.66 -4.31 0.61
N ALA A 196 27.43 -5.61 0.45
CA ALA A 196 26.61 -6.15 -0.63
C ALA A 196 25.17 -5.58 -0.65
N PRO A 197 24.45 -5.42 0.47
CA PRO A 197 23.10 -4.84 0.45
C PRO A 197 23.07 -3.43 -0.15
N THR A 198 24.05 -2.59 0.19
CA THR A 198 24.18 -1.21 -0.30
C THR A 198 24.55 -1.13 -1.77
N ILE A 199 25.52 -1.96 -2.20
CA ILE A 199 25.96 -2.05 -3.59
C ILE A 199 24.81 -2.54 -4.48
N LEU A 200 24.07 -3.56 -4.01
CA LEU A 200 22.90 -4.09 -4.71
C LEU A 200 21.78 -3.05 -4.84
N ALA A 201 21.47 -2.32 -3.77
CA ALA A 201 20.47 -1.26 -3.83
C ALA A 201 20.87 -0.18 -4.84
N TYR A 202 22.10 0.33 -4.73
CA TYR A 202 22.62 1.38 -5.60
C TYR A 202 22.60 0.97 -7.07
N GLY A 203 23.19 -0.18 -7.40
CA GLY A 203 23.27 -0.68 -8.77
C GLY A 203 21.90 -0.93 -9.40
N ARG A 204 20.95 -1.50 -8.65
CA ARG A 204 19.58 -1.77 -9.13
C ARG A 204 18.77 -0.50 -9.35
N ILE A 205 18.86 0.45 -8.43
CA ILE A 205 18.15 1.74 -8.54
C ILE A 205 18.65 2.52 -9.74
N MET A 206 19.97 2.50 -9.93
CA MET A 206 20.62 3.13 -11.06
C MET A 206 20.27 2.50 -12.40
N GLY A 207 20.45 1.19 -12.55
CA GLY A 207 20.19 0.50 -13.80
C GLY A 207 18.72 0.58 -14.19
N ALA A 208 17.79 0.50 -13.22
CA ALA A 208 16.36 0.62 -13.48
C ALA A 208 15.92 2.05 -13.86
N SER A 209 16.64 3.09 -13.44
CA SER A 209 16.26 4.48 -13.73
C SER A 209 17.05 5.13 -14.85
N TRP A 210 18.09 4.49 -15.36
CA TRP A 210 18.96 5.01 -16.42
C TRP A 210 18.18 5.56 -17.63
N ASN A 211 17.18 4.84 -18.13
CA ASN A 211 16.36 5.28 -19.27
C ASN A 211 15.64 6.59 -18.99
N MET A 212 15.06 6.71 -17.79
CA MET A 212 14.29 7.89 -17.36
C MET A 212 15.23 9.08 -17.15
N LEU A 213 16.37 8.87 -16.49
CA LEU A 213 17.39 9.89 -16.28
C LEU A 213 17.94 10.42 -17.60
N LEU A 214 18.32 9.54 -18.52
CA LEU A 214 18.83 9.93 -19.84
C LEU A 214 17.80 10.75 -20.62
N LEU A 215 16.56 10.27 -20.70
CA LEU A 215 15.48 10.96 -21.42
C LEU A 215 15.17 12.34 -20.82
N ASN A 216 15.14 12.43 -19.50
CA ASN A 216 14.84 13.68 -18.80
C ASN A 216 15.97 14.69 -18.93
N LYS A 217 17.22 14.30 -18.69
CA LYS A 217 18.36 15.21 -18.86
C LYS A 217 18.50 15.63 -20.33
N TRP A 218 18.20 14.75 -21.29
CA TRP A 218 18.12 15.11 -22.71
C TRP A 218 17.04 16.17 -23.01
N ARG A 219 15.87 16.09 -22.35
CA ARG A 219 14.84 17.13 -22.42
C ARG A 219 15.33 18.44 -21.79
N THR A 220 15.99 18.39 -20.64
CA THR A 220 16.55 19.58 -19.95
C THR A 220 17.61 20.26 -20.82
N ALA A 221 18.56 19.51 -21.39
CA ALA A 221 19.58 20.05 -22.29
C ALA A 221 18.93 20.80 -23.47
N ASN A 222 17.86 20.23 -24.04
CA ASN A 222 17.06 20.85 -25.09
C ASN A 222 16.15 22.01 -24.61
N GLY A 223 16.16 22.36 -23.32
CA GLY A 223 15.38 23.47 -22.75
C GLY A 223 13.90 23.17 -22.54
N ARG A 224 13.51 21.90 -22.62
CA ARG A 224 12.13 21.45 -22.35
C ARG A 224 11.99 21.12 -20.87
N ARG A 225 10.84 21.47 -20.28
CA ARG A 225 10.47 21.06 -18.93
C ARG A 225 10.36 19.53 -18.86
N ASN A 226 10.66 18.95 -17.70
CA ASN A 226 10.55 17.52 -17.48
C ASN A 226 10.04 17.21 -16.06
N PRO A 227 9.74 15.94 -15.72
CA PRO A 227 9.26 15.53 -14.40
C PRO A 227 10.29 15.57 -13.25
N ILE A 228 11.51 16.03 -13.48
CA ILE A 228 12.56 16.16 -12.45
C ILE A 228 12.87 17.66 -12.21
N ASP A 229 12.80 18.45 -13.27
CA ASP A 229 13.06 19.88 -13.41
C ASP A 229 11.81 20.51 -14.07
N PRO A 230 10.81 20.93 -13.28
CA PRO A 230 9.52 21.41 -13.79
C PRO A 230 9.63 22.84 -14.34
N ASP A 231 10.55 23.62 -13.77
CA ASP A 231 10.79 25.00 -14.14
C ASP A 231 11.65 25.06 -15.40
N LYS A 232 11.60 26.19 -16.12
CA LYS A 232 12.41 26.35 -17.32
C LYS A 232 13.90 26.31 -16.92
N PRO A 233 14.71 25.39 -17.47
CA PRO A 233 16.09 25.24 -17.05
C PRO A 233 16.93 26.44 -17.44
N SER A 234 17.70 26.96 -16.49
CA SER A 234 18.70 28.01 -16.74
C SER A 234 19.80 27.50 -17.68
N PHE A 235 20.52 28.42 -18.33
CA PHE A 235 21.64 28.05 -19.22
C PHE A 235 22.66 27.13 -18.54
N VAL A 236 22.99 27.41 -17.27
CA VAL A 236 23.91 26.59 -16.46
C VAL A 236 23.36 25.18 -16.23
N ASN A 237 22.07 25.06 -15.92
CA ASN A 237 21.43 23.75 -15.73
C ASN A 237 21.37 22.94 -17.03
N ARG A 238 21.26 23.61 -18.18
CA ARG A 238 21.31 22.95 -19.51
C ARG A 238 22.71 22.41 -19.81
N LEU A 239 23.76 23.19 -19.51
CA LEU A 239 25.15 22.75 -19.65
C LEU A 239 25.46 21.57 -18.72
N PHE A 240 25.07 21.67 -17.45
CA PHE A 240 25.24 20.58 -16.48
C PHE A 240 24.48 19.32 -16.90
N SER A 241 23.25 19.46 -17.40
CA SER A 241 22.47 18.33 -17.92
C SER A 241 23.12 17.69 -19.16
N LEU A 242 23.72 18.49 -20.05
CA LEU A 242 24.46 17.98 -21.20
C LEU A 242 25.68 17.17 -20.78
N LEU A 243 26.43 17.67 -19.79
CA LEU A 243 27.56 16.97 -19.19
C LEU A 243 27.11 15.66 -18.51
N LEU A 244 25.99 15.66 -17.78
CA LEU A 244 25.42 14.44 -17.21
C LEU A 244 25.00 13.42 -18.28
N ILE A 245 24.41 13.85 -19.41
CA ILE A 245 24.06 12.96 -20.52
C ILE A 245 25.30 12.24 -21.05
N LEU A 246 26.41 12.96 -21.23
CA LEU A 246 27.67 12.37 -21.67
C LEU A 246 28.10 11.24 -20.72
N PHE A 247 28.02 11.48 -19.40
CA PHE A 247 28.31 10.45 -18.40
C PHE A 247 27.33 9.27 -18.43
N LEU A 248 26.02 9.53 -18.54
CA LEU A 248 25.00 8.49 -18.61
C LEU A 248 25.22 7.57 -19.83
N ILE A 249 25.64 8.13 -20.97
CA ILE A 249 25.92 7.36 -22.20
C ILE A 249 27.20 6.53 -22.07
N THR A 250 28.25 7.05 -21.41
CA THR A 250 29.53 6.33 -21.25
C THR A 250 29.50 5.30 -20.10
N MET A 251 28.52 5.39 -19.19
CA MET A 251 28.41 4.52 -18.02
C MET A 251 28.33 3.01 -18.34
N PRO A 252 27.55 2.51 -19.32
CA PRO A 252 27.53 1.08 -19.65
C PRO A 252 28.87 0.57 -20.19
N VAL A 253 29.60 1.39 -20.94
CA VAL A 253 30.91 1.05 -21.52
C VAL A 253 31.96 0.96 -20.42
N THR A 254 31.99 1.94 -19.51
CA THR A 254 32.89 1.94 -18.35
C THR A 254 32.57 0.80 -17.38
N ALA A 255 31.28 0.47 -17.20
CA ALA A 255 30.85 -0.68 -16.41
C ALA A 255 31.39 -2.00 -16.96
N LEU A 256 31.27 -2.21 -18.28
CA LEU A 256 31.81 -3.39 -18.95
C LEU A 256 33.34 -3.45 -18.82
N ASN A 257 34.04 -2.33 -19.07
CA ASN A 257 35.49 -2.24 -18.92
C ASN A 257 35.94 -2.65 -17.50
N GLY A 258 35.27 -2.18 -16.45
CA GLY A 258 35.64 -2.53 -15.08
C GLY A 258 35.43 -4.01 -14.73
N ILE A 259 34.33 -4.61 -15.20
CA ILE A 259 34.07 -6.04 -14.97
C ILE A 259 35.12 -6.90 -15.68
N VAL A 260 35.39 -6.61 -16.95
CA VAL A 260 36.36 -7.37 -17.76
C VAL A 260 37.78 -7.18 -17.23
N THR A 261 38.14 -5.97 -16.78
CA THR A 261 39.46 -5.68 -16.16
C THR A 261 39.68 -6.52 -14.91
N VAL A 262 38.71 -6.55 -13.97
CA VAL A 262 38.84 -7.37 -12.75
C VAL A 262 38.91 -8.86 -13.07
N PHE A 263 38.09 -9.34 -14.01
CA PHE A 263 38.12 -10.74 -14.43
C PHE A 263 39.47 -11.12 -15.07
N HIS A 264 40.01 -10.25 -15.92
CA HIS A 264 41.29 -10.45 -16.56
C HIS A 264 42.45 -10.50 -15.56
N VAL A 265 42.49 -9.56 -14.60
CA VAL A 265 43.55 -9.54 -13.58
C VAL A 265 43.44 -10.74 -12.64
N LEU A 266 42.25 -11.08 -12.13
CA LEU A 266 42.08 -12.18 -11.18
C LEU A 266 42.27 -13.58 -11.78
N TYR A 267 41.91 -13.79 -13.05
CA TYR A 267 41.93 -15.13 -13.68
C TYR A 267 43.14 -15.34 -14.58
N ASN A 268 43.55 -14.32 -15.35
CA ASN A 268 44.68 -14.44 -16.29
C ASN A 268 46.03 -14.01 -15.68
N ASN A 269 46.04 -13.28 -14.55
CA ASN A 269 47.24 -12.78 -13.87
C ASN A 269 48.33 -12.25 -14.83
N PRO A 270 48.06 -11.18 -15.61
CA PRO A 270 49.04 -10.62 -16.55
C PRO A 270 50.21 -9.95 -15.81
N ASP A 271 51.42 -10.02 -16.37
CA ASP A 271 52.62 -9.40 -15.79
C ASP A 271 52.50 -7.85 -15.68
N ASN A 272 51.65 -7.22 -16.48
CA ASN A 272 51.38 -5.77 -16.49
C ASN A 272 50.11 -5.39 -15.70
N SER A 273 49.72 -6.18 -14.69
CA SER A 273 48.49 -5.98 -13.91
C SER A 273 48.41 -4.60 -13.26
N GLU A 274 49.51 -4.11 -12.71
CA GLU A 274 49.63 -2.79 -12.06
C GLU A 274 49.33 -1.65 -13.04
N ASP A 275 49.98 -1.65 -14.21
CA ASP A 275 49.77 -0.64 -15.26
C ASP A 275 48.33 -0.67 -15.79
N ILE A 276 47.76 -1.86 -16.00
CA ILE A 276 46.38 -1.99 -16.48
C ILE A 276 45.40 -1.36 -15.48
N LEU A 277 45.60 -1.59 -14.18
CA LEU A 277 44.72 -1.05 -13.14
C LEU A 277 44.93 0.45 -12.90
N ASN A 278 46.14 0.96 -13.09
CA ASN A 278 46.47 2.38 -12.94
C ASN A 278 45.94 3.22 -14.11
N PHE A 279 46.08 2.78 -15.36
CA PHE A 279 45.68 3.56 -16.54
C PHE A 279 44.20 3.48 -16.92
N GLY A 280 43.30 3.09 -16.01
CA GLY A 280 41.85 3.08 -16.26
C GLY A 280 41.31 1.78 -16.85
N GLY A 281 41.96 0.66 -16.58
CA GLY A 281 41.57 -0.68 -17.01
C GLY A 281 42.06 -1.03 -18.41
N ILE A 282 41.58 -2.13 -18.96
CA ILE A 282 42.05 -2.66 -20.26
C ILE A 282 41.91 -1.63 -21.39
N ILE A 283 40.78 -0.92 -21.46
CA ILE A 283 40.57 0.11 -22.48
C ILE A 283 41.59 1.25 -22.32
N GLY A 284 41.79 1.75 -21.09
CA GLY A 284 42.69 2.87 -20.85
C GLY A 284 44.16 2.50 -21.07
N HIS A 285 44.59 1.32 -20.63
CA HIS A 285 45.91 0.78 -20.91
C HIS A 285 46.15 0.58 -22.42
N SER A 286 45.15 0.05 -23.15
CA SER A 286 45.25 -0.10 -24.60
C SER A 286 45.34 1.24 -25.35
N ILE A 287 44.77 2.31 -24.80
CA ILE A 287 44.92 3.67 -25.33
C ILE A 287 46.33 4.16 -25.04
N TYR A 288 46.81 3.95 -23.81
CA TYR A 288 48.16 4.33 -23.36
C TYR A 288 49.25 3.71 -24.23
N GLU A 289 49.23 2.39 -24.45
CA GLU A 289 50.20 1.69 -25.32
C GLU A 289 50.15 2.16 -26.78
N ARG A 290 49.01 2.69 -27.23
CA ARG A 290 48.80 3.16 -28.62
C ARG A 290 49.02 4.66 -28.79
N ILE A 291 49.39 5.40 -27.74
CA ILE A 291 49.67 6.84 -27.82
C ILE A 291 50.80 7.13 -28.80
N ASP A 292 51.83 6.27 -28.86
CA ASP A 292 52.96 6.47 -29.79
C ASP A 292 52.54 6.33 -31.26
N LEU A 293 51.65 5.39 -31.59
CA LEU A 293 51.09 5.21 -32.95
C LEU A 293 50.06 6.30 -33.33
N ILE A 294 49.33 6.85 -32.36
CA ILE A 294 48.38 7.95 -32.57
C ILE A 294 49.11 9.30 -32.65
N SER A 295 50.28 9.43 -32.03
CA SER A 295 51.12 10.64 -32.06
C SER A 295 51.59 11.02 -33.46
N GLU A 296 51.73 10.05 -34.36
CA GLU A 296 52.13 10.27 -35.75
C GLU A 296 51.04 10.98 -36.57
N PHE A 297 49.75 10.85 -36.19
CA PHE A 297 48.60 11.49 -36.86
C PHE A 297 48.17 12.82 -36.21
N LEU A 298 48.60 13.10 -34.97
CA LEU A 298 48.12 14.20 -34.13
C LEU A 298 49.27 15.06 -33.57
N PHE A 299 50.27 15.33 -34.42
CA PHE A 299 51.53 16.03 -34.10
C PHE A 299 51.41 17.48 -33.56
N HIS A 300 50.19 18.00 -33.35
CA HIS A 300 49.99 19.37 -32.86
C HIS A 300 49.43 19.47 -31.43
N TRP A 301 48.92 18.39 -30.83
CA TRP A 301 48.21 18.49 -29.55
C TRP A 301 49.00 17.80 -28.43
N GLU A 302 49.94 18.53 -27.85
CA GLU A 302 50.74 18.17 -26.66
C GLU A 302 49.85 17.72 -25.47
N PHE A 303 48.58 18.16 -25.45
CA PHE A 303 47.54 17.75 -24.51
C PHE A 303 47.26 16.22 -24.49
N ILE A 304 47.48 15.51 -25.60
CA ILE A 304 47.19 14.07 -25.69
C ILE A 304 48.17 13.22 -24.85
N LYS A 305 49.41 13.68 -24.65
CA LYS A 305 50.38 12.97 -23.79
C LYS A 305 50.01 13.01 -22.32
N SER A 306 49.34 14.08 -21.87
CA SER A 306 48.76 14.19 -20.53
C SER A 306 47.38 13.55 -20.41
N LEU A 307 46.81 13.00 -21.49
CA LEU A 307 45.43 12.51 -21.56
C LEU A 307 45.16 11.29 -20.66
N PRO A 308 46.11 10.36 -20.42
CA PRO A 308 45.96 9.32 -19.40
C PRO A 308 45.87 9.88 -17.97
N GLN A 309 46.72 10.85 -17.61
CA GLN A 309 46.59 11.56 -16.33
C GLN A 309 45.30 12.37 -16.25
N PHE A 310 44.89 13.05 -17.32
CA PHE A 310 43.60 13.75 -17.37
C PHE A 310 42.43 12.79 -17.28
N LEU A 311 42.52 11.60 -17.87
CA LEU A 311 41.50 10.56 -17.81
C LEU A 311 41.44 9.94 -16.41
N SER A 312 42.57 9.70 -15.75
CA SER A 312 42.63 9.22 -14.35
C SER A 312 42.08 10.28 -13.40
N LEU A 313 42.56 11.53 -13.50
CA LEU A 313 42.03 12.66 -12.74
C LEU A 313 40.54 12.88 -13.02
N TYR A 314 40.09 12.73 -14.26
CA TYR A 314 38.68 12.81 -14.65
C TYR A 314 37.86 11.64 -14.09
N LEU A 315 38.36 10.41 -14.08
CA LEU A 315 37.67 9.25 -13.50
C LEU A 315 37.55 9.41 -11.98
N SER A 316 38.59 9.92 -11.34
CA SER A 316 38.68 10.13 -9.89
C SER A 316 37.87 11.33 -9.42
N LEU A 317 37.92 12.45 -10.14
CA LEU A 317 37.04 13.61 -9.94
C LEU A 317 35.58 13.27 -10.28
N ASN A 318 35.33 12.38 -11.24
CA ASN A 318 34.01 11.83 -11.49
C ASN A 318 33.50 11.05 -10.28
N ILE A 319 34.25 10.09 -9.77
CA ILE A 319 33.80 9.30 -8.62
C ILE A 319 33.59 10.20 -7.39
N ALA A 320 34.42 11.24 -7.21
CA ALA A 320 34.32 12.18 -6.10
C ALA A 320 33.19 13.21 -6.22
N ILE A 321 33.13 13.99 -7.30
CA ILE A 321 32.14 15.08 -7.48
C ILE A 321 30.79 14.53 -7.93
N VAL A 322 30.78 13.52 -8.81
CA VAL A 322 29.54 12.83 -9.17
C VAL A 322 29.06 12.08 -7.93
N GLY A 323 29.84 11.23 -7.26
CA GLY A 323 29.38 10.47 -6.08
C GLY A 323 28.67 11.31 -4.99
N LEU A 324 29.12 12.55 -4.77
CA LEU A 324 28.60 13.46 -3.75
C LEU A 324 27.32 14.21 -4.17
N ALA A 325 27.27 14.74 -5.40
CA ALA A 325 26.09 15.41 -5.96
C ALA A 325 25.02 14.39 -6.41
N PHE A 326 25.44 13.16 -6.70
CA PHE A 326 24.62 12.12 -7.27
C PHE A 326 23.61 11.51 -6.30
N ILE A 327 23.89 11.52 -4.99
CA ILE A 327 22.92 11.08 -3.97
C ILE A 327 21.63 11.91 -4.07
N PHE A 328 21.71 13.22 -4.32
CA PHE A 328 20.52 14.07 -4.44
C PHE A 328 19.71 13.78 -5.71
N GLU A 329 20.37 13.60 -6.85
CA GLU A 329 19.71 13.18 -8.11
C GLU A 329 19.06 11.80 -7.97
N LEU A 330 19.74 10.86 -7.32
CA LEU A 330 19.19 9.54 -6.99
C LEU A 330 17.98 9.63 -6.07
N THR A 331 18.05 10.47 -5.04
CA THR A 331 16.96 10.67 -4.08
C THR A 331 15.74 11.26 -4.78
N ARG A 332 15.92 12.29 -5.64
CA ARG A 332 14.84 12.86 -6.46
C ARG A 332 14.19 11.80 -7.35
N ASN A 333 14.98 10.98 -8.01
CA ASN A 333 14.49 9.93 -8.90
C ASN A 333 13.81 8.76 -8.15
N LEU A 334 14.27 8.43 -6.94
CA LEU A 334 13.61 7.47 -6.05
C LEU A 334 12.20 7.95 -5.67
N ILE A 335 12.09 9.21 -5.24
CA ILE A 335 10.83 9.85 -4.81
C ILE A 335 9.88 10.05 -5.98
N LEU A 336 10.40 10.38 -7.16
CA LEU A 336 9.60 10.46 -8.40
C LEU A 336 8.90 9.14 -8.73
N GLY A 337 9.44 8.01 -8.25
CA GLY A 337 8.99 6.68 -8.64
C GLY A 337 9.56 6.24 -9.99
N GLY A 338 10.67 6.83 -10.46
CA GLY A 338 11.25 6.54 -11.78
C GLY A 338 11.57 5.05 -12.02
N GLN A 339 11.64 4.25 -10.95
CA GLN A 339 11.89 2.82 -11.02
C GLN A 339 10.66 1.97 -11.35
N THR A 340 9.43 2.45 -11.12
CA THR A 340 8.21 1.69 -11.40
C THR A 340 7.87 1.67 -12.88
N PHE A 341 8.22 2.72 -13.61
CA PHE A 341 7.94 2.85 -15.05
C PHE A 341 9.20 2.99 -15.92
N GLY A 342 10.35 3.40 -15.35
CA GLY A 342 11.63 3.59 -16.06
C GLY A 342 12.42 2.32 -16.40
N GLY A 343 12.17 1.22 -15.69
CA GLY A 343 12.96 0.00 -15.83
C GLY A 343 12.37 -1.20 -15.10
N MET A 344 13.13 -2.30 -15.07
CA MET A 344 12.75 -3.55 -14.41
C MET A 344 13.72 -3.87 -13.28
N PHE A 345 13.28 -4.64 -12.29
CA PHE A 345 14.07 -5.05 -11.12
C PHE A 345 14.56 -3.91 -10.19
N GLY A 346 13.99 -2.71 -10.30
CA GLY A 346 14.24 -1.61 -9.36
C GLY A 346 13.84 -1.93 -7.91
N VAL A 347 14.30 -1.11 -6.96
CA VAL A 347 14.00 -1.16 -5.52
C VAL A 347 12.91 -0.16 -5.18
N THR A 348 11.67 -0.63 -5.06
CA THR A 348 10.51 0.21 -4.72
C THR A 348 10.10 -0.02 -3.27
N LEU A 349 10.41 0.95 -2.41
CA LEU A 349 10.12 0.90 -0.97
C LEU A 349 8.65 1.17 -0.68
N ASP A 350 8.15 2.30 -1.17
CA ASP A 350 6.76 2.71 -1.04
C ASP A 350 6.17 2.96 -2.44
N THR A 351 4.85 2.90 -2.55
CA THR A 351 4.19 3.20 -3.83
C THR A 351 4.15 4.71 -4.07
N PRO A 352 4.27 5.20 -5.32
CA PRO A 352 4.26 6.65 -5.59
C PRO A 352 3.05 7.39 -4.99
N ARG A 353 1.87 6.76 -4.99
CA ARG A 353 0.67 7.32 -4.36
C ARG A 353 0.85 7.52 -2.85
N GLU A 354 1.46 6.56 -2.15
CA GLU A 354 1.75 6.68 -0.71
C GLU A 354 2.81 7.75 -0.41
N ILE A 355 3.82 7.92 -1.27
CA ILE A 355 4.79 9.01 -1.11
C ILE A 355 4.10 10.37 -1.17
N ARG A 356 3.11 10.54 -2.06
CA ARG A 356 2.37 11.80 -2.18
C ARG A 356 1.48 12.08 -0.97
N THR A 357 0.90 11.05 -0.36
CA THR A 357 -0.13 11.20 0.68
C THR A 357 0.40 11.11 2.11
N GLU A 358 1.52 10.43 2.34
CA GLU A 358 2.03 10.11 3.68
C GLU A 358 3.44 10.65 3.89
N GLU A 359 3.60 11.57 4.85
CA GLU A 359 4.89 12.11 5.27
C GLU A 359 5.85 11.01 5.73
N ASP A 360 5.36 10.02 6.47
CA ASP A 360 6.16 8.87 6.91
C ASP A 360 6.76 8.09 5.73
N ALA A 361 6.06 8.01 4.60
CA ALA A 361 6.57 7.34 3.41
C ALA A 361 7.66 8.19 2.73
N GLN A 362 7.47 9.51 2.65
CA GLN A 362 8.50 10.45 2.17
C GLN A 362 9.77 10.33 3.02
N GLY A 363 9.62 10.39 4.34
CA GLY A 363 10.72 10.30 5.27
C GLY A 363 11.46 8.96 5.21
N ARG A 364 10.76 7.84 5.02
CA ARG A 364 11.39 6.52 4.83
C ARG A 364 12.28 6.48 3.59
N GLN A 365 11.82 7.03 2.46
CA GLN A 365 12.60 7.03 1.23
C GLN A 365 13.84 7.92 1.32
N ILE A 366 13.68 9.12 1.89
CA ILE A 366 14.78 10.05 2.09
C ILE A 366 15.80 9.46 3.06
N ALA A 367 15.36 8.91 4.19
CA ALA A 367 16.23 8.26 5.16
C ALA A 367 16.97 7.07 4.54
N PHE A 368 16.30 6.25 3.74
CA PHE A 368 16.93 5.16 3.02
C PHE A 368 18.00 5.66 2.03
N ALA A 369 17.72 6.72 1.27
CA ALA A 369 18.68 7.23 0.31
C ALA A 369 19.95 7.79 1.00
N PHE A 370 19.80 8.59 2.06
CA PHE A 370 20.96 9.15 2.76
C PHE A 370 21.70 8.11 3.62
N ALA A 371 21.00 7.33 4.45
CA ALA A 371 21.64 6.30 5.28
C ALA A 371 22.20 5.15 4.43
N GLY A 372 21.47 4.75 3.38
CA GLY A 372 21.81 3.60 2.55
C GLY A 372 22.89 3.87 1.51
N PHE A 373 23.06 5.09 1.00
CA PHE A 373 24.11 5.36 0.00
C PHE A 373 25.34 6.06 0.58
N SER A 374 25.23 6.73 1.73
CA SER A 374 26.36 7.45 2.33
C SER A 374 27.57 6.56 2.63
N GLY A 375 27.39 5.41 3.27
CA GLY A 375 28.52 4.54 3.64
C GLY A 375 29.28 4.04 2.41
N TYR A 376 28.57 3.59 1.37
CA TYR A 376 29.19 3.11 0.14
C TYR A 376 29.92 4.20 -0.63
N THR A 377 29.33 5.39 -0.75
CA THR A 377 29.96 6.52 -1.46
C THR A 377 31.21 7.02 -0.76
N VAL A 378 31.18 7.14 0.57
CA VAL A 378 32.35 7.52 1.38
C VAL A 378 33.45 6.46 1.28
N LEU A 379 33.09 5.17 1.36
CA LEU A 379 34.05 4.08 1.20
C LEU A 379 34.74 4.11 -0.16
N LEU A 380 33.96 4.24 -1.25
CA LEU A 380 34.53 4.34 -2.60
C LEU A 380 35.46 5.54 -2.74
N LEU A 381 35.06 6.70 -2.20
CA LEU A 381 35.90 7.89 -2.24
C LEU A 381 37.25 7.64 -1.56
N ILE A 382 37.25 7.00 -0.40
CA ILE A 382 38.47 6.68 0.34
C ILE A 382 39.31 5.67 -0.43
N LEU A 383 38.72 4.61 -0.98
CA LEU A 383 39.44 3.64 -1.80
C LEU A 383 40.07 4.32 -3.03
N VAL A 384 39.36 5.25 -3.68
CA VAL A 384 39.91 6.05 -4.79
C VAL A 384 41.02 6.97 -4.32
N CYS A 385 40.90 7.59 -3.15
CA CYS A 385 41.93 8.41 -2.54
C CYS A 385 43.22 7.60 -2.27
N TYR A 386 43.11 6.39 -1.72
CA TYR A 386 44.25 5.48 -1.55
C TYR A 386 44.81 4.93 -2.87
N LYS A 387 43.99 4.84 -3.91
CA LYS A 387 44.42 4.47 -5.27
C LYS A 387 45.22 5.58 -5.95
N GLU A 388 44.72 6.82 -5.96
CA GLU A 388 45.33 7.91 -6.74
C GLU A 388 46.42 8.69 -5.97
N PHE A 389 46.31 8.74 -4.65
CA PHE A 389 47.19 9.55 -3.79
C PHE A 389 47.86 8.69 -2.70
N GLY A 390 48.15 7.42 -3.00
CA GLY A 390 48.70 6.46 -2.03
C GLY A 390 49.92 6.98 -1.25
N ASP A 391 50.83 7.67 -1.92
CA ASP A 391 52.04 8.25 -1.31
C ASP A 391 51.76 9.37 -0.30
N LEU A 392 50.63 10.07 -0.46
CA LEU A 392 50.21 11.17 0.41
C LEU A 392 49.27 10.68 1.53
N MET A 393 48.71 9.47 1.43
CA MET A 393 47.74 8.97 2.40
C MET A 393 48.41 8.48 3.70
N PRO A 394 47.74 8.62 4.86
CA PRO A 394 48.25 8.11 6.13
C PRO A 394 48.21 6.58 6.18
N PHE A 395 49.12 5.96 6.93
CA PHE A 395 49.20 4.50 7.15
C PHE A 395 49.51 3.64 5.90
N THR A 396 49.88 4.24 4.77
CA THR A 396 50.28 3.53 3.55
C THR A 396 51.41 2.53 3.80
N SER A 397 52.47 2.95 4.50
CA SER A 397 53.60 2.06 4.85
C SER A 397 53.18 0.91 5.79
N ASN A 398 52.22 1.14 6.68
CA ASN A 398 51.67 0.10 7.55
C ASN A 398 50.83 -0.93 6.76
N LEU A 399 50.10 -0.49 5.74
CA LEU A 399 49.32 -1.35 4.85
C LEU A 399 50.25 -2.22 3.98
N GLU A 400 51.30 -1.64 3.41
CA GLU A 400 52.30 -2.37 2.63
C GLU A 400 53.01 -3.44 3.46
N ASN A 401 53.35 -3.13 4.72
CA ASN A 401 53.91 -4.10 5.67
C ASN A 401 52.95 -5.27 6.00
N GLN A 402 51.65 -5.11 5.78
CA GLN A 402 50.63 -6.16 5.95
C GLN A 402 50.29 -6.89 4.64
N GLY A 403 51.03 -6.62 3.55
CA GLY A 403 50.85 -7.24 2.25
C GLY A 403 49.87 -6.50 1.32
N PHE A 404 49.38 -5.31 1.69
CA PHE A 404 48.64 -4.43 0.78
C PHE A 404 49.59 -3.60 -0.08
N ASN A 405 50.26 -4.26 -1.02
CA ASN A 405 51.07 -3.59 -2.04
C ASN A 405 50.20 -2.72 -2.96
N GLU A 406 50.81 -1.84 -3.75
CA GLU A 406 50.12 -0.94 -4.68
C GLU A 406 49.12 -1.69 -5.58
N GLU A 407 49.55 -2.75 -6.25
CA GLU A 407 48.71 -3.65 -7.04
C GLU A 407 47.46 -4.15 -6.28
N MET A 408 47.60 -4.55 -5.01
CA MET A 408 46.50 -5.10 -4.20
C MET A 408 45.51 -4.02 -3.75
N ARG A 409 45.97 -2.79 -3.51
CA ARG A 409 45.09 -1.63 -3.24
C ARG A 409 44.28 -1.27 -4.48
N LEU A 410 44.93 -1.27 -5.64
CA LEU A 410 44.29 -1.04 -6.94
C LEU A 410 43.24 -2.11 -7.23
N LEU A 411 43.62 -3.38 -7.12
CA LEU A 411 42.73 -4.52 -7.35
C LEU A 411 41.50 -4.47 -6.43
N SER A 412 41.69 -4.19 -5.13
CA SER A 412 40.59 -4.07 -4.17
C SER A 412 39.60 -2.97 -4.59
N THR A 413 40.09 -1.79 -4.98
CA THR A 413 39.26 -0.67 -5.45
C THR A 413 38.47 -1.04 -6.71
N TRP A 414 39.13 -1.69 -7.67
CA TRP A 414 38.48 -2.16 -8.89
C TRP A 414 37.44 -3.26 -8.63
N MET A 415 37.64 -4.15 -7.65
CA MET A 415 36.66 -5.16 -7.27
C MET A 415 35.36 -4.51 -6.75
N PHE A 416 35.43 -3.47 -5.90
CA PHE A 416 34.26 -2.71 -5.45
C PHE A 416 33.49 -2.07 -6.60
N ILE A 417 34.22 -1.42 -7.53
CA ILE A 417 33.63 -0.80 -8.71
C ILE A 417 32.99 -1.86 -9.63
N ALA A 418 33.68 -2.97 -9.88
CA ALA A 418 33.22 -4.03 -10.77
C ALA A 418 31.94 -4.72 -10.27
N VAL A 419 31.82 -5.00 -8.97
CA VAL A 419 30.60 -5.62 -8.40
C VAL A 419 29.40 -4.68 -8.54
N GLY A 420 29.57 -3.38 -8.24
CA GLY A 420 28.51 -2.39 -8.44
C GLY A 420 28.10 -2.25 -9.91
N ASN A 421 29.09 -2.23 -10.80
CA ASN A 421 28.89 -2.16 -12.25
C ASN A 421 28.21 -3.42 -12.80
N ALA A 422 28.49 -4.60 -12.27
CA ALA A 422 27.84 -5.85 -12.67
C ALA A 422 26.34 -5.82 -12.36
N VAL A 423 25.97 -5.38 -11.15
CA VAL A 423 24.56 -5.24 -10.75
C VAL A 423 23.85 -4.17 -11.58
N PHE A 424 24.52 -3.04 -11.81
CA PHE A 424 24.03 -1.99 -12.70
C PHE A 424 23.78 -2.51 -14.12
N LEU A 425 24.77 -3.17 -14.74
CA LEU A 425 24.68 -3.65 -16.12
C LEU A 425 23.58 -4.69 -16.27
N PHE A 426 23.46 -5.62 -15.31
CA PHE A 426 22.37 -6.61 -15.29
C PHE A 426 20.99 -5.94 -15.27
N THR A 427 20.77 -4.99 -14.37
CA THR A 427 19.47 -4.29 -14.27
C THR A 427 19.20 -3.33 -15.42
N TRP A 428 20.24 -2.66 -15.92
CA TRP A 428 20.18 -1.80 -17.11
C TRP A 428 19.78 -2.60 -18.35
N LEU A 429 20.44 -3.73 -18.62
CA LEU A 429 20.17 -4.59 -19.78
C LEU A 429 18.70 -5.04 -19.83
N LEU A 430 18.16 -5.44 -18.68
CA LEU A 430 16.74 -5.77 -18.55
C LEU A 430 15.85 -4.54 -18.78
N SER A 431 16.27 -3.38 -18.31
CA SER A 431 15.50 -2.14 -18.39
C SER A 431 15.45 -1.52 -19.79
N ILE A 432 16.39 -1.81 -20.70
CA ILE A 432 16.39 -1.28 -22.09
C ILE A 432 15.05 -1.51 -22.79
N SER A 433 14.38 -2.64 -22.54
CA SER A 433 13.08 -2.96 -23.14
C SER A 433 11.97 -1.95 -22.77
N ARG A 434 12.10 -1.22 -21.67
CA ARG A 434 11.17 -0.18 -21.22
C ARG A 434 11.38 1.19 -21.89
N LEU A 435 12.48 1.38 -22.63
CA LEU A 435 12.76 2.65 -23.29
C LEU A 435 11.70 3.05 -24.33
N SER A 436 11.12 2.07 -25.05
CA SER A 436 10.09 2.33 -26.06
C SER A 436 8.76 2.79 -25.42
N PRO A 437 8.17 2.06 -24.45
CA PRO A 437 7.00 2.53 -23.70
C PRO A 437 7.22 3.91 -23.04
N LEU A 438 8.39 4.16 -22.46
CA LEU A 438 8.72 5.43 -21.80
C LEU A 438 8.62 6.65 -22.72
N ARG A 439 8.86 6.49 -24.02
CA ARG A 439 8.72 7.60 -24.99
C ARG A 439 7.26 7.97 -25.23
N GLN A 440 6.33 7.04 -24.99
CA GLN A 440 4.89 7.23 -25.19
C GLN A 440 4.20 7.84 -23.95
N ILE A 441 4.83 7.73 -22.77
CA ILE A 441 4.31 8.28 -21.52
C ILE A 441 4.23 9.81 -21.59
N ARG A 442 3.06 10.34 -21.24
CA ARG A 442 2.82 11.77 -21.07
C ARG A 442 2.84 12.13 -19.60
N PHE A 443 3.61 13.17 -19.26
CA PHE A 443 3.68 13.71 -17.91
C PHE A 443 2.97 15.04 -17.86
N ASP A 444 2.01 15.15 -16.95
CA ASP A 444 1.34 16.39 -16.61
C ASP A 444 2.07 17.05 -15.43
N LEU A 445 2.76 18.17 -15.68
CA LEU A 445 3.76 18.73 -14.76
C LEU A 445 3.19 19.69 -13.71
N ASP A 446 2.10 20.39 -14.02
CA ASP A 446 1.49 21.38 -13.13
C ASP A 446 -0.06 21.19 -13.04
N PRO A 447 -0.55 20.01 -12.62
CA PRO A 447 -1.99 19.76 -12.53
C PRO A 447 -2.62 20.43 -11.30
N GLU A 448 -1.87 20.67 -10.22
CA GLU A 448 -2.37 21.34 -9.01
C GLU A 448 -2.68 22.81 -9.28
N GLU A 449 -1.74 23.56 -9.84
CA GLU A 449 -1.93 24.99 -10.16
C GLU A 449 -3.08 25.20 -11.15
N ARG A 450 -3.23 24.29 -12.13
CA ARG A 450 -4.36 24.32 -13.07
C ARG A 450 -5.68 23.97 -12.41
N ARG A 451 -5.72 22.98 -11.51
CA ARG A 451 -6.93 22.66 -10.74
C ARG A 451 -7.32 23.79 -9.79
N GLU A 452 -6.37 24.34 -9.04
CA GLU A 452 -6.61 25.49 -8.15
C GLU A 452 -7.08 26.70 -8.97
N GLY A 453 -6.41 27.01 -10.07
CA GLY A 453 -6.83 28.08 -10.99
C GLY A 453 -8.22 27.84 -11.58
N ALA A 454 -8.52 26.61 -12.02
CA ALA A 454 -9.83 26.26 -12.59
C ALA A 454 -10.95 26.24 -11.54
N VAL A 455 -10.68 25.79 -10.31
CA VAL A 455 -11.64 25.85 -9.21
C VAL A 455 -11.97 27.31 -8.87
N MET A 456 -10.96 28.19 -8.86
CA MET A 456 -11.13 29.62 -8.58
C MET A 456 -11.80 30.38 -9.74
N LEU A 457 -11.58 29.98 -11.00
CA LEU A 457 -12.11 30.64 -12.20
C LEU A 457 -13.48 30.12 -12.67
N ALA A 458 -13.78 28.83 -12.47
CA ALA A 458 -14.87 28.13 -13.16
C ALA A 458 -15.93 27.51 -12.24
N GLY A 459 -15.92 27.78 -10.92
CA GLY A 459 -16.96 27.26 -10.02
C GLY A 459 -17.10 25.74 -10.08
N GLY A 460 -15.98 25.02 -10.01
CA GLY A 460 -15.90 23.55 -10.12
C GLY A 460 -16.69 22.75 -9.07
N ASP A 461 -17.36 23.43 -8.15
CA ASP A 461 -18.10 22.88 -7.01
C ASP A 461 -19.35 22.10 -7.45
N TRP A 462 -19.96 22.43 -8.59
CA TRP A 462 -21.18 21.75 -9.05
C TRP A 462 -20.96 20.26 -9.35
N MET A 463 -19.79 19.87 -9.86
CA MET A 463 -19.47 18.47 -10.17
C MET A 463 -19.41 17.66 -8.88
N ARG A 464 -18.72 18.21 -7.89
CA ARG A 464 -18.62 17.63 -6.55
C ARG A 464 -19.99 17.53 -5.89
N GLU A 465 -20.77 18.61 -5.90
CA GLU A 465 -22.12 18.63 -5.33
C GLU A 465 -23.05 17.62 -6.03
N TYR A 466 -22.92 17.45 -7.35
CA TYR A 466 -23.68 16.44 -8.09
C TYR A 466 -23.29 15.01 -7.65
N ILE A 467 -21.98 14.73 -7.53
CA ILE A 467 -21.47 13.42 -7.12
C ILE A 467 -21.87 13.11 -5.69
N ASP A 468 -21.67 14.05 -4.75
CA ASP A 468 -22.06 13.92 -3.34
C ASP A 468 -23.56 13.62 -3.22
N ASN A 469 -24.40 14.42 -3.89
CA ASN A 469 -25.85 14.21 -3.87
C ASN A 469 -26.25 12.86 -4.49
N ALA A 470 -25.61 12.45 -5.59
CA ALA A 470 -25.87 11.16 -6.21
C ALA A 470 -25.43 10.00 -5.31
N ALA A 471 -24.28 10.11 -4.64
CA ALA A 471 -23.79 9.12 -3.68
C ALA A 471 -24.72 9.01 -2.46
N LEU A 472 -25.12 10.15 -1.87
CA LEU A 472 -26.08 10.21 -0.77
C LEU A 472 -27.41 9.55 -1.13
N GLN A 473 -27.89 9.75 -2.36
CA GLN A 473 -29.15 9.18 -2.85
C GLN A 473 -29.03 7.72 -3.34
N GLU A 474 -27.83 7.12 -3.29
CA GLU A 474 -27.51 5.82 -3.93
C GLU A 474 -27.88 5.77 -5.43
N ASP A 475 -27.80 6.90 -6.14
CA ASP A 475 -28.07 7.04 -7.58
C ASP A 475 -26.86 6.57 -8.42
N LEU A 476 -26.71 5.25 -8.54
CA LEU A 476 -25.65 4.62 -9.34
C LEU A 476 -25.74 4.99 -10.83
N ASP A 477 -26.95 5.15 -11.37
CA ASP A 477 -27.15 5.53 -12.77
C ASP A 477 -26.63 6.97 -13.01
N GLY A 478 -26.87 7.89 -12.09
CA GLY A 478 -26.29 9.25 -12.13
C GLY A 478 -24.76 9.25 -12.11
N LEU A 479 -24.15 8.49 -11.19
CA LEU A 479 -22.69 8.34 -11.10
C LEU A 479 -22.08 7.75 -12.37
N ILE A 480 -22.70 6.70 -12.93
CA ILE A 480 -22.21 6.04 -14.17
C ILE A 480 -22.38 6.95 -15.38
N ARG A 481 -23.50 7.68 -15.49
CA ARG A 481 -23.72 8.65 -16.57
C ARG A 481 -22.67 9.76 -16.53
N PHE A 482 -22.39 10.31 -15.35
CA PHE A 482 -21.36 11.34 -15.16
C PHE A 482 -19.97 10.87 -15.63
N GLN A 483 -19.60 9.63 -15.32
CA GLN A 483 -18.33 9.04 -15.78
C GLN A 483 -18.26 8.94 -17.31
N LYS A 484 -19.36 8.50 -17.96
CA LYS A 484 -19.43 8.29 -19.41
C LYS A 484 -19.54 9.59 -20.21
N GLN A 485 -20.11 10.65 -19.64
CA GLN A 485 -20.34 11.90 -20.34
C GLN A 485 -19.02 12.64 -20.61
N SER A 486 -18.88 13.23 -21.80
CA SER A 486 -17.83 14.22 -22.07
C SER A 486 -18.26 15.57 -21.47
N ILE A 487 -17.48 16.08 -20.52
CA ILE A 487 -17.71 17.38 -19.86
C ILE A 487 -16.67 18.35 -20.40
N GLU A 488 -17.13 19.53 -20.81
CA GLU A 488 -16.26 20.63 -21.24
C GLU A 488 -15.62 21.30 -20.01
N GLY A 489 -14.30 21.51 -20.04
CA GLY A 489 -13.55 22.08 -18.91
C GLY A 489 -12.10 21.61 -18.87
N ASP A 490 -11.38 21.94 -17.79
CA ASP A 490 -10.04 21.41 -17.58
C ASP A 490 -10.11 19.89 -17.36
N GLN A 491 -9.41 19.15 -18.22
CA GLN A 491 -9.42 17.69 -18.20
C GLN A 491 -8.90 17.13 -16.86
N SER A 492 -8.00 17.84 -16.18
CA SER A 492 -7.45 17.39 -14.89
C SER A 492 -8.52 17.39 -13.77
N LEU A 493 -9.35 18.43 -13.71
CA LEU A 493 -10.46 18.55 -12.77
C LEU A 493 -11.56 17.55 -13.09
N VAL A 494 -11.96 17.44 -14.36
CA VAL A 494 -12.98 16.48 -14.80
C VAL A 494 -12.54 15.04 -14.50
N ARG A 495 -11.26 14.70 -14.72
CA ARG A 495 -10.73 13.37 -14.38
C ARG A 495 -10.77 13.11 -12.88
N HIS A 496 -10.40 14.10 -12.06
CA HIS A 496 -10.46 13.99 -10.60
C HIS A 496 -11.87 13.68 -10.11
N GLU A 497 -12.86 14.47 -10.57
CA GLU A 497 -14.25 14.28 -10.18
C GLU A 497 -14.84 12.98 -10.76
N LYS A 498 -14.41 12.54 -11.95
CA LYS A 498 -14.78 11.20 -12.48
C LYS A 498 -14.19 10.05 -11.65
N ALA A 499 -12.95 10.17 -11.16
CA ALA A 499 -12.34 9.20 -10.27
C ALA A 499 -13.10 9.15 -8.93
N ARG A 500 -13.51 10.30 -8.38
CA ARG A 500 -14.39 10.39 -7.21
C ARG A 500 -15.75 9.73 -7.45
N ALA A 501 -16.37 9.96 -8.60
CA ALA A 501 -17.62 9.28 -8.97
C ALA A 501 -17.45 7.75 -9.06
N LYS A 502 -16.32 7.28 -9.61
CA LYS A 502 -15.98 5.85 -9.71
C LYS A 502 -15.72 5.22 -8.34
N MET A 503 -15.03 5.95 -7.47
CA MET A 503 -14.79 5.58 -6.08
C MET A 503 -16.10 5.28 -5.36
N TRP A 504 -17.08 6.21 -5.42
CA TRP A 504 -18.41 6.05 -4.82
C TRP A 504 -19.23 4.94 -5.45
N GLU A 505 -19.26 4.87 -6.79
CA GLU A 505 -19.96 3.79 -7.51
C GLU A 505 -19.48 2.41 -7.04
N CYS A 506 -18.16 2.21 -6.95
CA CYS A 506 -17.60 0.94 -6.51
C CYS A 506 -17.86 0.66 -5.03
N ALA A 507 -17.82 1.68 -4.16
CA ALA A 507 -18.08 1.54 -2.72
C ALA A 507 -19.52 1.09 -2.46
N ILE A 508 -20.51 1.77 -3.06
CA ILE A 508 -21.93 1.47 -2.90
C ILE A 508 -22.27 0.06 -3.40
N ARG A 509 -21.58 -0.41 -4.46
CA ARG A 509 -21.72 -1.79 -4.99
C ARG A 509 -21.01 -2.85 -4.16
N GLY A 510 -20.20 -2.47 -3.16
CA GLY A 510 -19.37 -3.38 -2.36
C GLY A 510 -18.14 -3.91 -3.11
N LEU A 511 -17.72 -3.25 -4.19
CA LEU A 511 -16.52 -3.57 -4.98
C LEU A 511 -15.26 -2.96 -4.32
N TRP A 512 -14.97 -3.41 -3.09
CA TRP A 512 -14.03 -2.75 -2.19
C TRP A 512 -12.59 -2.60 -2.71
N PRO A 513 -11.93 -3.63 -3.31
CA PRO A 513 -10.58 -3.45 -3.83
C PRO A 513 -10.49 -2.36 -4.91
N LYS A 514 -11.45 -2.32 -5.85
CA LYS A 514 -11.52 -1.30 -6.90
C LYS A 514 -11.78 0.08 -6.30
N SER A 515 -12.70 0.16 -5.34
CA SER A 515 -13.01 1.41 -4.65
C SER A 515 -11.80 1.95 -3.87
N ILE A 516 -11.02 1.10 -3.20
CA ILE A 516 -9.77 1.49 -2.52
C ILE A 516 -8.74 2.01 -3.52
N GLU A 517 -8.60 1.38 -4.68
CA GLU A 517 -7.66 1.84 -5.70
C GLU A 517 -8.02 3.22 -6.25
N GLU A 518 -9.30 3.46 -6.53
CA GLU A 518 -9.79 4.78 -6.95
C GLU A 518 -9.70 5.80 -5.82
N ALA A 519 -10.04 5.44 -4.58
CA ALA A 519 -9.89 6.32 -3.42
C ALA A 519 -8.43 6.72 -3.19
N LYS A 520 -7.48 5.79 -3.37
CA LYS A 520 -6.04 6.11 -3.32
C LYS A 520 -5.63 7.06 -4.44
N LYS A 521 -6.24 6.99 -5.64
CA LYS A 521 -5.98 7.95 -6.71
C LYS A 521 -6.52 9.33 -6.34
N VAL A 522 -7.76 9.42 -5.86
CA VAL A 522 -8.38 10.68 -5.41
C VAL A 522 -7.56 11.30 -4.28
N LEU A 523 -7.21 10.53 -3.25
CA LEU A 523 -6.39 10.99 -2.12
C LEU A 523 -5.00 11.47 -2.57
N ALA A 524 -4.35 10.76 -3.49
CA ALA A 524 -3.05 11.18 -4.03
C ALA A 524 -3.15 12.46 -4.85
N GLN A 525 -4.22 12.63 -5.65
CA GLN A 525 -4.47 13.85 -6.42
C GLN A 525 -4.82 15.05 -5.54
N SER A 526 -5.53 14.83 -4.43
CA SER A 526 -5.83 15.83 -3.39
C SER A 526 -4.63 16.09 -2.46
N GLY A 527 -3.56 15.31 -2.59
CA GLY A 527 -2.33 15.52 -1.85
C GLY A 527 -2.30 15.01 -0.41
N GLY A 528 -3.16 14.05 -0.07
CA GLY A 528 -3.33 13.56 1.30
C GLY A 528 -4.42 14.28 2.08
N ASP A 529 -4.89 15.44 1.60
CA ASP A 529 -5.91 16.27 2.23
C ASP A 529 -7.32 15.96 1.69
N ASP A 530 -7.74 14.69 1.82
CA ASP A 530 -9.10 14.25 1.46
C ASP A 530 -9.62 13.22 2.47
N ASP A 531 -10.27 13.71 3.52
CA ASP A 531 -10.77 12.89 4.61
C ASP A 531 -11.78 11.84 4.13
N GLU A 532 -12.63 12.20 3.16
CA GLU A 532 -13.62 11.32 2.54
C GLU A 532 -12.95 10.11 1.87
N ALA A 533 -11.94 10.36 1.02
CA ALA A 533 -11.19 9.30 0.39
C ALA A 533 -10.45 8.43 1.42
N ARG A 534 -9.89 9.03 2.47
CA ARG A 534 -9.16 8.32 3.54
C ARG A 534 -10.09 7.45 4.39
N MET A 535 -11.27 7.94 4.77
CA MET A 535 -12.30 7.14 5.46
C MET A 535 -12.83 6.01 4.58
N LEU A 536 -12.99 6.25 3.28
CA LEU A 536 -13.40 5.20 2.35
C LEU A 536 -12.34 4.10 2.24
N ILE A 537 -11.04 4.46 2.18
CA ILE A 537 -9.94 3.50 2.24
C ILE A 537 -9.99 2.68 3.54
N ALA A 538 -10.20 3.34 4.67
CA ALA A 538 -10.34 2.66 5.96
C ALA A 538 -11.52 1.68 5.96
N THR A 539 -12.68 2.12 5.48
CA THR A 539 -13.90 1.31 5.36
C THR A 539 -13.68 0.09 4.45
N GLY A 540 -13.02 0.28 3.31
CA GLY A 540 -12.65 -0.80 2.42
C GLY A 540 -11.67 -1.80 3.04
N TYR A 541 -10.73 -1.33 3.87
CA TYR A 541 -9.87 -2.22 4.64
C TYR A 541 -10.63 -3.00 5.72
N ILE A 542 -11.62 -2.39 6.37
CA ILE A 542 -12.53 -3.09 7.31
C ILE A 542 -13.31 -4.19 6.57
N ALA A 543 -13.89 -3.87 5.41
CA ALA A 543 -14.64 -4.80 4.59
C ALA A 543 -13.79 -5.97 4.06
N THR A 544 -12.55 -5.69 3.65
CA THR A 544 -11.57 -6.72 3.18
C THR A 544 -10.84 -7.45 4.31
N ARG A 545 -11.21 -7.18 5.57
CA ARG A 545 -10.67 -7.82 6.77
C ARG A 545 -9.20 -7.53 7.05
N ARG A 546 -8.73 -6.33 6.70
CA ARG A 546 -7.38 -5.80 6.96
C ARG A 546 -7.45 -4.71 8.04
N LEU A 547 -7.86 -5.09 9.25
CA LEU A 547 -8.11 -4.16 10.36
C LEU A 547 -6.88 -3.31 10.71
N ASP A 548 -5.68 -3.90 10.66
CA ASP A 548 -4.43 -3.17 10.93
C ASP A 548 -4.20 -2.01 9.93
N ALA A 549 -4.50 -2.24 8.66
CA ALA A 549 -4.38 -1.22 7.62
C ALA A 549 -5.48 -0.15 7.73
N ALA A 550 -6.69 -0.56 8.15
CA ALA A 550 -7.77 0.39 8.45
C ALA A 550 -7.40 1.34 9.58
N ARG A 551 -6.83 0.83 10.68
CA ARG A 551 -6.31 1.66 11.79
C ARG A 551 -5.25 2.64 11.32
N GLY A 552 -4.34 2.20 10.44
CA GLY A 552 -3.34 3.07 9.84
C GLY A 552 -3.95 4.23 9.06
N ALA A 553 -4.98 3.95 8.24
CA ALA A 553 -5.69 4.98 7.47
C ALA A 553 -6.47 5.97 8.35
N LEU A 554 -7.03 5.52 9.49
CA LEU A 554 -7.80 6.39 10.39
C LEU A 554 -6.93 7.31 11.24
N ARG A 555 -5.70 6.91 11.61
CA ARG A 555 -4.80 7.69 12.51
C ARG A 555 -4.44 9.09 12.01
N GLY A 556 -4.45 9.30 10.69
CA GLY A 556 -4.09 10.57 10.06
C GLY A 556 -5.24 11.57 9.95
N LEU A 557 -6.48 11.17 10.29
CA LEU A 557 -7.65 12.07 10.23
C LEU A 557 -7.61 13.05 11.40
N GLN A 558 -7.71 14.34 11.10
CA GLN A 558 -7.96 15.37 12.11
C GLN A 558 -9.47 15.57 12.19
N GLN A 559 -10.04 15.40 13.39
CA GLN A 559 -11.49 15.56 13.57
C GLN A 559 -11.80 17.04 13.85
N PRO A 560 -12.59 17.70 12.99
CA PRO A 560 -13.28 18.92 13.40
C PRO A 560 -14.29 18.59 14.50
N GLU A 561 -14.59 19.55 15.37
CA GLU A 561 -15.57 19.36 16.46
C GLU A 561 -16.93 18.94 15.88
N GLY A 562 -17.46 17.80 16.33
CA GLY A 562 -18.80 17.30 15.96
C GLY A 562 -18.88 16.31 14.81
N TYR A 563 -17.74 15.89 14.27
CA TYR A 563 -17.69 14.88 13.23
C TYR A 563 -17.36 13.48 13.79
N ASP A 564 -18.40 12.70 14.06
CA ASP A 564 -18.31 11.43 14.79
C ASP A 564 -17.93 10.21 13.92
N GLU A 565 -18.10 10.29 12.59
CA GLU A 565 -17.90 9.13 11.68
C GLU A 565 -16.51 8.48 11.77
N PRO A 566 -15.38 9.21 11.84
CA PRO A 566 -14.06 8.60 12.02
C PRO A 566 -13.94 7.80 13.34
N GLU A 567 -14.62 8.24 14.41
CA GLU A 567 -14.66 7.52 15.68
C GLU A 567 -15.53 6.27 15.58
N LEU A 568 -16.71 6.38 14.97
CA LEU A 568 -17.58 5.23 14.72
C LEU A 568 -16.88 4.16 13.87
N LEU A 569 -16.12 4.56 12.85
CA LEU A 569 -15.30 3.64 12.05
C LEU A 569 -14.17 2.99 12.88
N THR A 570 -13.56 3.75 13.79
CA THR A 570 -12.54 3.24 14.71
C THR A 570 -13.16 2.22 15.69
N PHE A 571 -14.29 2.56 16.28
CA PHE A 571 -15.08 1.68 17.15
C PHE A 571 -15.45 0.39 16.44
N ILE A 572 -15.96 0.46 15.20
CA ILE A 572 -16.30 -0.74 14.42
C ILE A 572 -15.06 -1.57 14.08
N CYS A 573 -13.93 -0.93 13.81
CA CYS A 573 -12.67 -1.62 13.59
C CYS A 573 -12.23 -2.40 14.85
N GLU A 574 -12.40 -1.82 16.04
CA GLU A 574 -12.13 -2.47 17.33
C GLU A 574 -13.17 -3.56 17.67
N TRP A 575 -14.44 -3.33 17.35
CA TRP A 575 -15.50 -4.34 17.47
C TRP A 575 -15.23 -5.58 16.61
N LEU A 576 -14.61 -5.41 15.44
CA LEU A 576 -14.25 -6.52 14.56
C LEU A 576 -12.94 -7.20 14.98
N ASP A 577 -12.11 -6.60 15.84
CA ASP A 577 -10.86 -7.17 16.33
C ASP A 577 -11.13 -8.36 17.30
N PRO A 578 -10.57 -9.56 17.06
CA PRO A 578 -10.76 -10.74 17.92
C PRO A 578 -9.70 -10.87 19.03
N TRP A 579 -8.70 -9.99 19.05
CA TRP A 579 -7.61 -9.96 20.03
C TRP A 579 -7.88 -8.97 21.15
N HIS A 580 -8.22 -7.74 20.78
CA HIS A 580 -8.38 -6.60 21.69
C HIS A 580 -9.87 -6.23 21.77
N GLY A 581 -10.68 -7.11 22.36
CA GLY A 581 -12.06 -6.75 22.70
C GLY A 581 -12.06 -5.72 23.82
N SER A 582 -11.66 -4.48 23.50
CA SER A 582 -11.58 -3.31 24.36
C SER A 582 -12.89 -2.56 24.47
N VAL A 583 -13.89 -2.90 23.65
CA VAL A 583 -15.20 -2.27 23.67
C VAL A 583 -16.00 -2.80 24.85
N ASP A 584 -16.05 -2.03 25.93
CA ASP A 584 -16.83 -2.31 27.13
C ASP A 584 -18.26 -1.73 27.00
N GLU A 585 -19.16 -2.11 27.91
CA GLU A 585 -20.52 -1.55 27.94
C GLU A 585 -20.52 -0.02 28.12
N ASP A 586 -19.49 0.53 28.78
CA ASP A 586 -19.27 1.97 28.93
C ASP A 586 -18.96 2.66 27.58
N ASP A 587 -18.24 2.01 26.68
CA ASP A 587 -18.00 2.56 25.32
C ASP A 587 -19.28 2.56 24.48
N LEU A 588 -20.18 1.60 24.68
CA LEU A 588 -21.51 1.60 24.04
C LEU A 588 -22.41 2.71 24.58
N TRP A 589 -22.27 3.06 25.86
CA TRP A 589 -23.01 4.15 26.50
C TRP A 589 -22.68 5.52 25.89
N ASP A 590 -21.44 5.72 25.42
CA ASP A 590 -21.05 6.96 24.73
C ASP A 590 -21.79 7.17 23.40
N TRP A 591 -22.41 6.12 22.82
CA TRP A 591 -23.06 6.18 21.50
C TRP A 591 -24.55 5.86 21.55
N GLU A 592 -25.22 6.10 22.68
CA GLU A 592 -26.66 5.88 22.80
C GLU A 592 -27.46 6.66 21.74
N ASN A 593 -28.46 6.01 21.15
CA ASN A 593 -29.31 6.54 20.08
C ASN A 593 -28.58 6.86 18.76
N ASN A 594 -27.34 6.37 18.57
CA ASN A 594 -26.68 6.45 17.28
C ASN A 594 -27.21 5.34 16.34
N SER A 595 -27.66 5.71 15.14
CA SER A 595 -28.26 4.77 14.19
C SER A 595 -27.31 3.67 13.71
N THR A 596 -26.00 3.91 13.69
CA THR A 596 -24.98 2.90 13.33
C THR A 596 -24.84 1.84 14.43
N ILE A 597 -24.79 2.26 15.70
CA ILE A 597 -24.62 1.37 16.85
C ILE A 597 -25.89 0.58 17.15
N ASP A 598 -27.06 1.22 17.05
CA ASP A 598 -28.35 0.54 17.19
C ASP A 598 -28.54 -0.53 16.10
N HIS A 599 -28.15 -0.22 14.86
CA HIS A 599 -28.13 -1.20 13.76
C HIS A 599 -27.18 -2.36 14.06
N LEU A 600 -25.97 -2.09 14.56
CA LEU A 600 -25.01 -3.13 14.93
C LEU A 600 -25.57 -4.07 16.01
N ASN A 601 -26.11 -3.49 17.10
CA ASN A 601 -26.72 -4.23 18.20
C ASN A 601 -27.86 -5.12 17.71
N GLU A 602 -28.70 -4.58 16.82
CA GLU A 602 -29.83 -5.30 16.28
C GLU A 602 -29.40 -6.40 15.30
N LYS A 603 -28.37 -6.19 14.47
CA LYS A 603 -27.78 -7.27 13.64
C LYS A 603 -27.16 -8.38 14.50
N MET A 604 -26.53 -8.04 15.62
CA MET A 604 -26.02 -9.02 16.58
C MET A 604 -27.15 -9.80 17.26
N ARG A 605 -28.27 -9.14 17.60
CA ARG A 605 -29.49 -9.80 18.11
C ARG A 605 -30.10 -10.73 17.07
N MET A 606 -30.17 -10.30 15.80
CA MET A 606 -30.63 -11.16 14.70
C MET A 606 -29.75 -12.40 14.56
N LEU A 607 -28.42 -12.24 14.61
CA LEU A 607 -27.47 -13.35 14.57
C LEU A 607 -27.63 -14.30 15.77
N ARG A 608 -27.87 -13.77 16.98
CA ARG A 608 -28.10 -14.55 18.21
C ARG A 608 -29.26 -15.54 18.09
N TYR A 609 -30.32 -15.17 17.37
CA TYR A 609 -31.55 -15.97 17.27
C TYR A 609 -31.87 -16.49 15.87
N TRP A 610 -31.02 -16.23 14.88
CA TRP A 610 -31.35 -16.39 13.46
C TRP A 610 -32.67 -15.67 13.08
N ALA A 611 -32.90 -14.49 13.67
CA ALA A 611 -34.13 -13.73 13.42
C ALA A 611 -34.09 -13.12 12.00
N PRO A 612 -35.22 -13.10 11.27
CA PRO A 612 -35.26 -12.56 9.91
C PRO A 612 -35.44 -11.04 9.85
N SER A 613 -35.86 -10.40 10.94
CA SER A 613 -36.17 -8.97 10.98
C SER A 613 -35.84 -8.38 12.35
N PHE A 614 -35.88 -7.05 12.41
CA PHE A 614 -35.64 -6.30 13.63
C PHE A 614 -36.70 -6.57 14.71
N SER A 615 -36.37 -6.29 15.97
CA SER A 615 -37.32 -6.39 17.08
C SER A 615 -38.41 -5.34 16.92
N LYS A 616 -39.64 -5.63 17.37
CA LYS A 616 -40.69 -4.60 17.45
C LYS A 616 -40.35 -3.51 18.47
N GLU A 617 -39.51 -3.83 19.45
CA GLU A 617 -39.04 -2.94 20.52
C GLU A 617 -37.76 -2.17 20.13
N ALA A 618 -37.21 -2.39 18.92
CA ALA A 618 -36.01 -1.71 18.49
C ALA A 618 -36.28 -0.21 18.23
N ILE A 619 -35.29 0.63 18.55
CA ILE A 619 -35.33 2.06 18.24
C ILE A 619 -35.42 2.21 16.72
N GLN A 620 -36.43 2.95 16.24
CA GLN A 620 -36.65 3.19 14.82
C GLN A 620 -36.13 4.57 14.44
N HIS A 621 -35.03 4.61 13.69
CA HIS A 621 -34.51 5.83 13.09
C HIS A 621 -35.12 6.04 11.70
N LYS A 622 -35.26 7.31 11.28
CA LYS A 622 -35.76 7.66 9.94
C LYS A 622 -34.63 7.82 8.89
N ASP A 623 -33.41 7.49 9.29
CA ASP A 623 -32.21 7.68 8.47
C ASP A 623 -32.06 6.63 7.37
N ARG A 624 -31.16 6.90 6.42
CA ARG A 624 -30.84 5.97 5.33
C ARG A 624 -30.28 4.63 5.82
N ILE A 625 -29.54 4.60 6.94
CA ILE A 625 -29.04 3.34 7.53
C ILE A 625 -30.22 2.40 7.83
N SER A 626 -31.28 2.92 8.46
CA SER A 626 -32.47 2.14 8.81
C SER A 626 -33.22 1.68 7.57
N LEU A 627 -33.36 2.53 6.55
CA LEU A 627 -33.95 2.17 5.27
C LEU A 627 -33.18 1.00 4.60
N VAL A 628 -31.85 1.11 4.49
CA VAL A 628 -31.01 0.06 3.90
C VAL A 628 -31.07 -1.23 4.71
N SER A 629 -31.12 -1.11 6.04
CA SER A 629 -31.29 -2.26 6.92
C SER A 629 -32.63 -2.96 6.74
N ASN A 630 -33.74 -2.21 6.60
CA ASN A 630 -35.06 -2.73 6.30
C ASN A 630 -35.09 -3.48 4.96
N ILE A 631 -34.46 -2.93 3.92
CA ILE A 631 -34.31 -3.61 2.62
C ILE A 631 -33.52 -4.92 2.77
N SER A 632 -32.47 -4.94 3.58
CA SER A 632 -31.75 -6.18 3.89
C SER A 632 -32.62 -7.18 4.65
N ASN A 633 -33.52 -6.72 5.52
CA ASN A 633 -34.44 -7.57 6.26
C ASN A 633 -35.50 -8.20 5.34
N VAL A 634 -35.89 -7.52 4.25
CA VAL A 634 -36.71 -8.12 3.18
C VAL A 634 -36.03 -9.36 2.61
N ALA A 635 -34.72 -9.32 2.36
CA ALA A 635 -33.97 -10.47 1.86
C ALA A 635 -34.03 -11.68 2.80
N THR A 636 -33.86 -11.46 4.11
CA THR A 636 -33.92 -12.52 5.13
C THR A 636 -35.34 -13.04 5.35
N LEU A 637 -36.36 -12.19 5.26
CA LEU A 637 -37.77 -12.59 5.30
C LEU A 637 -38.15 -13.46 4.10
N ARG A 638 -37.71 -13.07 2.88
CA ARG A 638 -37.87 -13.87 1.65
C ARG A 638 -37.22 -15.25 1.80
N MET A 639 -35.99 -15.31 2.32
CA MET A 639 -35.28 -16.57 2.58
C MET A 639 -36.03 -17.47 3.61
N GLN A 640 -36.62 -16.88 4.65
CA GLN A 640 -37.46 -17.59 5.62
C GLN A 640 -38.93 -17.78 5.16
N ARG A 641 -39.25 -17.51 3.89
CA ARG A 641 -40.57 -17.73 3.29
C ARG A 641 -41.71 -16.95 3.98
N ARG A 642 -41.42 -15.77 4.51
CA ARG A 642 -42.39 -14.85 5.09
C ARG A 642 -42.74 -13.76 4.07
N HIS A 643 -43.39 -14.16 2.98
CA HIS A 643 -43.59 -13.31 1.79
C HIS A 643 -44.50 -12.11 2.04
N GLU A 644 -45.51 -12.26 2.89
CA GLU A 644 -46.44 -11.17 3.24
C GLU A 644 -45.70 -10.08 4.03
N ASP A 645 -45.03 -10.46 5.12
CA ASP A 645 -44.20 -9.55 5.92
C ASP A 645 -43.09 -8.90 5.08
N ALA A 646 -42.50 -9.66 4.14
CA ALA A 646 -41.46 -9.15 3.24
C ALA A 646 -42.02 -8.09 2.29
N LEU A 647 -43.21 -8.32 1.72
CA LEU A 647 -43.86 -7.37 0.83
C LEU A 647 -44.28 -6.10 1.58
N GLU A 648 -44.88 -6.23 2.76
CA GLU A 648 -45.29 -5.10 3.59
C GLU A 648 -44.09 -4.18 3.89
N LEU A 649 -42.99 -4.77 4.37
CA LEU A 649 -41.76 -4.04 4.67
C LEU A 649 -41.14 -3.40 3.41
N ALA A 650 -41.21 -4.07 2.26
CA ALA A 650 -40.74 -3.51 0.99
C ALA A 650 -41.58 -2.31 0.54
N LEU A 651 -42.91 -2.39 0.65
CA LEU A 651 -43.82 -1.29 0.32
C LEU A 651 -43.66 -0.11 1.28
N GLU A 652 -43.44 -0.37 2.57
CA GLU A 652 -43.11 0.67 3.55
C GLU A 652 -41.79 1.38 3.20
N SER A 653 -40.76 0.61 2.80
CA SER A 653 -39.48 1.17 2.34
C SER A 653 -39.67 2.06 1.10
N VAL A 654 -40.58 1.70 0.17
CA VAL A 654 -40.93 2.54 -0.99
C VAL A 654 -41.68 3.80 -0.58
N LYS A 655 -42.50 3.76 0.49
CA LYS A 655 -43.15 4.98 1.02
C LYS A 655 -42.15 5.94 1.64
N GLN A 656 -41.11 5.41 2.31
CA GLN A 656 -40.05 6.21 2.92
C GLN A 656 -39.13 6.84 1.86
N ASP A 657 -38.71 6.06 0.85
CA ASP A 657 -37.93 6.55 -0.29
C ASP A 657 -38.59 6.16 -1.63
N PRO A 658 -39.50 7.01 -2.15
CA PRO A 658 -40.21 6.73 -3.40
C PRO A 658 -39.31 6.69 -4.63
N LEU A 659 -38.15 7.37 -4.61
CA LEU A 659 -37.22 7.46 -5.73
C LEU A 659 -36.17 6.35 -5.70
N GLY A 660 -35.97 5.72 -4.55
CA GLY A 660 -34.98 4.67 -4.35
C GLY A 660 -35.15 3.46 -5.26
N VAL A 661 -34.06 3.09 -5.94
CA VAL A 661 -34.01 1.90 -6.80
C VAL A 661 -34.14 0.61 -5.98
N ARG A 662 -33.41 0.49 -4.86
CA ARG A 662 -33.41 -0.73 -4.02
C ARG A 662 -34.78 -1.06 -3.40
N PRO A 663 -35.53 -0.11 -2.79
CA PRO A 663 -36.89 -0.37 -2.31
C PRO A 663 -37.82 -0.93 -3.40
N ARG A 664 -37.79 -0.34 -4.59
CA ARG A 664 -38.62 -0.79 -5.72
C ARG A 664 -38.21 -2.16 -6.25
N ILE A 665 -36.90 -2.45 -6.33
CA ILE A 665 -36.40 -3.79 -6.65
C ILE A 665 -36.86 -4.79 -5.59
N ALA A 666 -36.80 -4.44 -4.30
CA ALA A 666 -37.26 -5.30 -3.21
C ALA A 666 -38.76 -5.63 -3.35
N ALA A 667 -39.61 -4.64 -3.66
CA ALA A 667 -41.04 -4.84 -3.90
C ALA A 667 -41.29 -5.74 -5.12
N SER A 668 -40.60 -5.50 -6.25
CA SER A 668 -40.69 -6.34 -7.45
C SER A 668 -40.31 -7.79 -7.18
N LEU A 669 -39.23 -8.02 -6.42
CA LEU A 669 -38.78 -9.36 -6.04
C LEU A 669 -39.76 -10.06 -5.07
N CYS A 670 -40.43 -9.33 -4.18
CA CYS A 670 -41.46 -9.90 -3.30
C CYS A 670 -42.73 -10.29 -4.08
N LEU A 671 -43.15 -9.47 -5.05
CA LEU A 671 -44.27 -9.80 -5.94
C LEU A 671 -43.96 -11.03 -6.80
N LEU A 672 -42.72 -11.15 -7.27
CA LEU A 672 -42.23 -12.33 -7.98
C LEU A 672 -42.34 -13.60 -7.12
N ASP A 673 -42.03 -13.52 -5.83
CA ASP A 673 -42.12 -14.63 -4.88
C ASP A 673 -43.58 -15.04 -4.58
N ARG A 674 -44.52 -14.08 -4.58
CA ARG A 674 -45.96 -14.35 -4.42
C ARG A 674 -46.59 -15.01 -5.65
N GLY A 675 -46.11 -14.69 -6.84
CA GLY A 675 -46.65 -15.18 -8.12
C GLY A 675 -47.23 -14.10 -9.04
N ASP A 676 -47.21 -12.84 -8.59
CA ASP A 676 -47.81 -11.69 -9.25
C ASP A 676 -46.82 -11.06 -10.27
N TRP A 677 -46.47 -11.85 -11.29
CA TRP A 677 -45.32 -11.55 -12.15
C TRP A 677 -45.52 -10.30 -13.02
N HIS A 678 -46.76 -10.03 -13.45
CA HIS A 678 -47.08 -8.83 -14.26
C HIS A 678 -46.92 -7.55 -13.44
N GLN A 679 -47.25 -7.59 -12.15
CA GLN A 679 -47.02 -6.48 -11.23
C GLN A 679 -45.52 -6.22 -11.04
N ALA A 680 -44.74 -7.29 -10.83
CA ALA A 680 -43.29 -7.19 -10.75
C ALA A 680 -42.67 -6.59 -12.03
N LEU A 681 -43.20 -6.96 -13.21
CA LEU A 681 -42.79 -6.44 -14.51
C LEU A 681 -43.16 -4.96 -14.69
N SER A 682 -44.32 -4.52 -14.19
CA SER A 682 -44.72 -3.10 -14.20
C SER A 682 -43.70 -2.23 -13.46
N ILE A 683 -43.29 -2.63 -12.24
CA ILE A 683 -42.25 -1.92 -11.47
C ILE A 683 -40.90 -1.90 -12.20
N PHE A 684 -40.54 -2.99 -12.88
CA PHE A 684 -39.31 -3.03 -13.68
C PHE A 684 -39.35 -2.06 -14.86
N LYS A 685 -40.46 -1.99 -15.61
CA LYS A 685 -40.61 -1.05 -16.73
C LYS A 685 -40.42 0.39 -16.26
N GLU A 686 -41.01 0.70 -15.12
CA GLU A 686 -40.86 1.99 -14.46
C GLU A 686 -39.40 2.32 -14.09
N LEU A 687 -38.69 1.38 -13.47
CA LEU A 687 -37.26 1.54 -13.15
C LEU A 687 -36.38 1.64 -14.40
N ARG A 688 -36.76 0.95 -15.48
CA ARG A 688 -36.05 1.02 -16.75
C ARG A 688 -36.16 2.39 -17.41
N GLU A 689 -37.24 3.13 -17.18
CA GLU A 689 -37.39 4.50 -17.70
C GLU A 689 -36.51 5.50 -16.94
N SER A 690 -36.37 5.35 -15.62
CA SER A 690 -35.57 6.26 -14.79
C SER A 690 -34.08 5.90 -14.76
N ASP A 691 -33.74 4.62 -14.61
CA ASP A 691 -32.42 4.14 -14.15
C ASP A 691 -31.83 3.05 -15.06
N VAL A 692 -31.74 3.32 -16.37
CA VAL A 692 -31.28 2.35 -17.39
C VAL A 692 -29.87 1.80 -17.10
N ASN A 693 -28.93 2.63 -16.64
CA ASN A 693 -27.54 2.19 -16.46
C ASN A 693 -27.27 1.51 -15.11
N ASP A 694 -28.22 1.52 -14.17
CA ASP A 694 -28.03 0.91 -12.84
C ASP A 694 -27.86 -0.61 -12.97
N PRO A 695 -26.71 -1.17 -12.52
CA PRO A 695 -26.45 -2.61 -12.58
C PRO A 695 -27.51 -3.47 -11.87
N ARG A 696 -28.14 -2.94 -10.81
CA ARG A 696 -29.19 -3.63 -10.04
C ARG A 696 -30.47 -3.78 -10.87
N VAL A 697 -30.81 -2.75 -11.66
CA VAL A 697 -31.97 -2.76 -12.56
C VAL A 697 -31.74 -3.70 -13.74
N LYS A 698 -30.51 -3.72 -14.29
CA LYS A 698 -30.11 -4.71 -15.30
C LYS A 698 -30.18 -6.14 -14.75
N ALA A 699 -29.80 -6.36 -13.49
CA ALA A 699 -29.93 -7.67 -12.87
C ALA A 699 -31.41 -8.07 -12.71
N LEU A 700 -32.28 -7.14 -12.30
CA LEU A 700 -33.73 -7.38 -12.24
C LEU A 700 -34.32 -7.73 -13.62
N SER A 701 -33.86 -7.08 -14.70
CA SER A 701 -34.31 -7.39 -16.06
C SER A 701 -34.08 -8.85 -16.42
N VAL A 702 -32.89 -9.37 -16.11
CA VAL A 702 -32.50 -10.76 -16.33
C VAL A 702 -33.32 -11.72 -15.47
N ILE A 703 -33.57 -11.37 -14.21
CA ILE A 703 -34.40 -12.18 -13.30
C ILE A 703 -35.81 -12.33 -13.88
N LEU A 704 -36.34 -11.25 -14.48
CA LEU A 704 -37.65 -11.22 -15.13
C LEU A 704 -37.64 -11.78 -16.56
N GLY A 705 -36.52 -12.31 -17.07
CA GLY A 705 -36.43 -12.99 -18.37
C GLY A 705 -36.07 -12.10 -19.56
N HIS A 706 -35.50 -10.91 -19.36
CA HIS A 706 -34.87 -10.14 -20.43
C HIS A 706 -33.39 -10.52 -20.60
N GLU A 707 -32.80 -10.18 -21.74
CA GLU A 707 -31.38 -10.41 -22.01
C GLU A 707 -30.54 -9.18 -21.64
N ALA A 708 -29.38 -9.39 -21.03
CA ALA A 708 -28.40 -8.36 -20.69
C ALA A 708 -26.97 -8.93 -20.70
N ALA A 709 -25.98 -8.07 -20.95
CA ALA A 709 -24.57 -8.45 -20.93
C ALA A 709 -24.05 -8.71 -19.49
N ALA A 710 -23.17 -9.71 -19.33
CA ALA A 710 -22.63 -10.15 -18.04
C ALA A 710 -21.34 -9.40 -17.61
N GLU A 711 -21.28 -8.09 -17.85
CA GLU A 711 -20.13 -7.25 -17.46
C GLU A 711 -20.16 -6.91 -15.97
N ASP A 712 -21.35 -6.59 -15.45
CA ASP A 712 -21.59 -6.19 -14.07
C ASP A 712 -21.70 -7.39 -13.12
N ILE A 713 -21.24 -7.24 -11.86
CA ILE A 713 -21.31 -8.30 -10.85
C ILE A 713 -22.76 -8.73 -10.58
N GLU A 714 -23.68 -7.78 -10.50
CA GLU A 714 -25.09 -7.97 -10.20
C GLU A 714 -25.77 -8.86 -11.25
N VAL A 715 -25.37 -8.71 -12.52
CA VAL A 715 -25.89 -9.49 -13.65
C VAL A 715 -25.18 -10.83 -13.77
N SER A 716 -23.85 -10.85 -13.67
CA SER A 716 -23.06 -12.07 -13.79
C SER A 716 -23.38 -13.09 -12.68
N LEU A 717 -23.66 -12.65 -11.45
CA LEU A 717 -24.13 -13.53 -10.37
C LEU A 717 -25.49 -14.18 -10.66
N VAL A 718 -26.28 -13.66 -11.59
CA VAL A 718 -27.55 -14.23 -12.04
C VAL A 718 -27.38 -15.13 -13.27
N LEU A 719 -26.55 -14.75 -14.24
CA LEU A 719 -26.39 -15.48 -15.50
C LEU A 719 -25.33 -16.59 -15.44
N GLU A 720 -24.14 -16.26 -14.97
CA GLU A 720 -22.97 -17.13 -15.06
C GLU A 720 -23.02 -18.26 -14.02
N LYS A 721 -22.27 -19.33 -14.27
CA LYS A 721 -22.07 -20.46 -13.36
C LYS A 721 -20.62 -20.94 -13.43
N GLY A 722 -20.10 -21.44 -12.30
CA GLY A 722 -18.80 -22.12 -12.26
C GLY A 722 -17.60 -21.20 -12.09
N LYS A 723 -16.51 -21.47 -12.84
CA LYS A 723 -15.19 -20.86 -12.61
C LYS A 723 -15.12 -19.36 -12.92
N SER A 724 -15.96 -18.85 -13.84
CA SER A 724 -15.96 -17.43 -14.23
C SER A 724 -16.29 -16.50 -13.05
N LEU A 725 -17.11 -16.97 -12.11
CA LEU A 725 -17.52 -16.21 -10.93
C LEU A 725 -16.42 -16.07 -9.86
N ARG A 726 -15.32 -16.83 -9.98
CA ARG A 726 -14.19 -16.72 -9.04
C ARG A 726 -13.54 -15.34 -9.06
N ARG A 727 -13.63 -14.60 -10.18
CA ARG A 727 -13.12 -13.21 -10.29
C ARG A 727 -13.78 -12.28 -9.28
N TRP A 728 -15.06 -12.48 -8.99
CA TRP A 728 -15.84 -11.61 -8.12
C TRP A 728 -15.65 -11.88 -6.63
N LEU A 729 -15.06 -13.02 -6.27
CA LEU A 729 -14.84 -13.40 -4.87
C LEU A 729 -13.88 -12.45 -4.15
N ASP A 730 -12.84 -12.01 -4.87
CA ASP A 730 -11.86 -11.07 -4.34
C ASP A 730 -12.35 -9.62 -4.51
N ASP A 731 -13.03 -9.32 -5.63
CA ASP A 731 -13.58 -7.99 -5.92
C ASP A 731 -14.74 -7.57 -5.00
N ALA A 732 -15.60 -8.50 -4.55
CA ALA A 732 -16.78 -8.20 -3.74
C ALA A 732 -16.81 -8.99 -2.42
N PRO A 733 -15.95 -8.63 -1.45
CA PRO A 733 -15.74 -9.42 -0.24
C PRO A 733 -16.95 -9.48 0.70
N VAL A 734 -17.91 -8.56 0.55
CA VAL A 734 -19.11 -8.45 1.39
C VAL A 734 -20.32 -9.18 0.79
N ASN A 735 -20.25 -9.63 -0.47
CA ASN A 735 -21.36 -10.31 -1.12
C ASN A 735 -21.30 -11.84 -0.89
N PRO A 736 -22.19 -12.42 -0.08
CA PRO A 736 -22.13 -13.85 0.26
C PRO A 736 -22.49 -14.77 -0.92
N VAL A 737 -23.24 -14.28 -1.91
CA VAL A 737 -23.64 -15.09 -3.06
C VAL A 737 -22.45 -15.34 -3.99
N ALA A 738 -21.48 -14.42 -4.06
CA ALA A 738 -20.23 -14.62 -4.77
C ALA A 738 -19.43 -15.81 -4.20
N GLY A 739 -19.40 -15.94 -2.86
CA GLY A 739 -18.82 -17.11 -2.18
C GLY A 739 -19.55 -18.42 -2.51
N LEU A 740 -20.88 -18.44 -2.37
CA LEU A 740 -21.71 -19.64 -2.63
C LEU A 740 -21.68 -20.09 -4.09
N ALA A 741 -21.40 -19.19 -5.03
CA ALA A 741 -21.28 -19.52 -6.44
C ALA A 741 -20.02 -20.34 -6.77
N THR A 742 -19.02 -20.35 -5.88
CA THR A 742 -17.78 -21.09 -6.07
C THR A 742 -17.80 -22.44 -5.34
N LYS A 743 -17.21 -23.48 -5.95
CA LYS A 743 -17.16 -24.82 -5.35
C LYS A 743 -16.26 -24.79 -4.12
N GLY A 744 -16.86 -24.98 -2.94
CA GLY A 744 -16.16 -24.97 -1.66
C GLY A 744 -16.19 -23.63 -0.94
N GLY A 745 -16.72 -22.56 -1.56
CA GLY A 745 -16.66 -21.18 -1.03
C GLY A 745 -17.64 -20.84 0.09
N ILE A 746 -18.01 -21.82 0.92
CA ILE A 746 -18.98 -21.64 2.01
C ILE A 746 -18.36 -20.78 3.12
N ASP A 747 -17.08 -20.98 3.41
CA ASP A 747 -16.36 -20.18 4.40
C ASP A 747 -16.25 -18.72 3.98
N GLU A 748 -15.97 -18.42 2.71
CA GLU A 748 -15.99 -17.04 2.21
C GLU A 748 -17.40 -16.44 2.19
N ALA A 749 -18.44 -17.24 1.86
CA ALA A 749 -19.83 -16.76 1.93
C ALA A 749 -20.24 -16.35 3.36
N ILE A 750 -19.82 -17.13 4.36
CA ILE A 750 -20.10 -16.82 5.77
C ILE A 750 -19.18 -15.71 6.30
N ASN A 751 -18.01 -15.51 5.69
CA ASN A 751 -17.15 -14.35 5.96
C ASN A 751 -17.80 -13.04 5.50
N ALA A 752 -18.39 -13.08 4.30
CA ALA A 752 -19.07 -11.95 3.70
C ALA A 752 -20.30 -11.56 4.51
N ASN A 753 -21.28 -12.46 4.63
CA ASN A 753 -22.47 -12.24 5.44
C ASN A 753 -23.08 -13.57 5.89
N VAL A 754 -22.96 -13.87 7.19
CA VAL A 754 -23.47 -15.11 7.79
C VAL A 754 -24.98 -15.29 7.68
N MET A 755 -25.76 -14.22 7.49
CA MET A 755 -27.22 -14.31 7.38
C MET A 755 -27.69 -14.98 6.09
N ILE A 756 -26.81 -15.21 5.11
CA ILE A 756 -27.14 -15.99 3.91
C ILE A 756 -27.57 -17.42 4.24
N VAL A 757 -27.04 -17.99 5.34
CA VAL A 757 -27.35 -19.37 5.77
C VAL A 757 -28.54 -19.45 6.72
N ASN A 758 -29.12 -18.31 7.10
CA ASN A 758 -30.12 -18.20 8.15
C ASN A 758 -31.29 -19.18 7.93
N HIS A 759 -31.89 -19.18 6.73
CA HIS A 759 -33.05 -20.02 6.43
C HIS A 759 -32.81 -21.52 6.62
N GLU A 760 -31.65 -22.02 6.21
CA GLU A 760 -31.30 -23.43 6.41
C GLU A 760 -30.93 -23.73 7.85
N ALA A 761 -30.23 -22.81 8.52
CA ALA A 761 -29.87 -22.95 9.92
C ALA A 761 -31.13 -23.06 10.80
N VAL A 762 -32.14 -22.23 10.56
CA VAL A 762 -33.45 -22.30 11.24
C VAL A 762 -34.14 -23.62 10.91
N ARG A 763 -34.24 -23.99 9.63
CA ARG A 763 -34.89 -25.24 9.20
C ARG A 763 -34.26 -26.49 9.83
N ARG A 764 -32.96 -26.47 10.09
CA ARG A 764 -32.21 -27.58 10.72
C ARG A 764 -32.04 -27.44 12.24
N GLY A 765 -32.48 -26.34 12.84
CA GLY A 765 -32.36 -26.09 14.28
C GLY A 765 -30.91 -25.92 14.75
N MET A 766 -30.02 -25.39 13.91
CA MET A 766 -28.62 -25.14 14.23
C MET A 766 -28.46 -23.87 15.07
N THR A 767 -27.77 -23.97 16.21
CA THR A 767 -27.42 -22.79 17.02
C THR A 767 -26.33 -21.95 16.34
N PRO A 768 -26.38 -20.61 16.42
CA PRO A 768 -25.42 -19.73 15.72
C PRO A 768 -24.01 -19.79 16.31
N ARG A 769 -23.87 -20.06 17.60
CA ARG A 769 -22.56 -20.11 18.25
C ARG A 769 -21.73 -21.31 17.77
N TYR A 770 -20.47 -21.06 17.43
CA TYR A 770 -19.52 -22.13 17.12
C TYR A 770 -19.29 -23.05 18.33
N SER A 771 -19.46 -24.35 18.12
CA SER A 771 -19.08 -25.39 19.07
C SER A 771 -18.10 -26.39 18.43
N PRO A 772 -16.91 -26.59 19.04
CA PRO A 772 -15.97 -27.60 18.56
C PRO A 772 -16.57 -29.01 18.71
N SER A 773 -16.16 -29.95 17.86
CA SER A 773 -16.65 -31.32 17.96
C SER A 773 -16.21 -31.95 19.29
N LEU A 774 -17.14 -32.67 19.92
CA LEU A 774 -16.88 -33.42 21.15
C LEU A 774 -15.78 -34.47 20.91
N PHE A 775 -15.80 -35.11 19.75
CA PHE A 775 -14.74 -35.99 19.25
C PHE A 775 -13.36 -35.33 19.23
N SER A 776 -13.23 -34.09 18.72
CA SER A 776 -11.94 -33.38 18.72
C SER A 776 -11.45 -33.10 20.14
N ARG A 777 -12.35 -32.79 21.08
CA ARG A 777 -11.96 -32.65 22.50
C ARG A 777 -11.47 -33.97 23.08
N ILE A 778 -12.16 -35.09 22.81
CA ILE A 778 -11.74 -36.42 23.28
C ILE A 778 -10.38 -36.78 22.70
N VAL A 779 -10.15 -36.55 21.40
CA VAL A 779 -8.85 -36.83 20.77
C VAL A 779 -7.73 -36.02 21.42
N HIS A 780 -7.94 -34.71 21.64
CA HIS A 780 -6.92 -33.86 22.25
C HIS A 780 -6.71 -34.13 23.75
N PHE A 781 -7.77 -34.32 24.54
CA PHE A 781 -7.63 -34.37 26.00
C PHE A 781 -7.67 -35.79 26.60
N VAL A 782 -7.96 -36.82 25.80
CA VAL A 782 -8.02 -38.21 26.27
C VAL A 782 -7.10 -39.09 25.44
N LEU A 783 -7.28 -39.15 24.10
CA LEU A 783 -6.55 -40.11 23.26
C LEU A 783 -5.05 -39.81 23.19
N PHE A 784 -4.67 -38.57 22.85
CA PHE A 784 -3.25 -38.20 22.76
C PHE A 784 -2.49 -38.36 24.08
N PRO A 785 -3.01 -37.89 25.24
CA PRO A 785 -2.41 -38.16 26.54
C PRO A 785 -2.14 -39.65 26.80
N MET A 786 -3.11 -40.52 26.48
CA MET A 786 -2.94 -41.97 26.64
C MET A 786 -1.84 -42.52 25.74
N ILE A 787 -1.77 -42.07 24.47
CA ILE A 787 -0.71 -42.45 23.55
C ILE A 787 0.66 -42.00 24.07
N PHE A 788 0.78 -40.78 24.61
CA PHE A 788 2.04 -40.26 25.12
C PHE A 788 2.54 -41.01 26.36
N ILE A 789 1.62 -41.46 27.22
CA ILE A 789 1.93 -42.34 28.36
C ILE A 789 2.45 -43.68 27.85
N VAL A 790 1.78 -44.31 26.88
CA VAL A 790 2.23 -45.58 26.29
C VAL A 790 3.59 -45.44 25.61
N VAL A 791 3.82 -44.37 24.86
CA VAL A 791 5.12 -44.07 24.24
C VAL A 791 6.20 -43.86 25.30
N GLY A 792 5.88 -43.18 26.40
CA GLY A 792 6.78 -43.02 27.55
C GLY A 792 7.18 -44.34 28.19
N ILE A 793 6.20 -45.22 28.44
CA ILE A 793 6.42 -46.57 29.00
C ILE A 793 7.28 -47.42 28.04
N GLY A 794 7.03 -47.33 26.74
CA GLY A 794 7.84 -48.02 25.73
C GLY A 794 9.30 -47.53 25.72
N LEU A 795 9.52 -46.21 25.79
CA LEU A 795 10.87 -45.65 25.83
C LEU A 795 11.61 -45.94 27.14
N ASP A 796 10.89 -45.95 28.28
CA ASP A 796 11.40 -46.39 29.57
C ASP A 796 11.96 -47.83 29.49
N SER A 797 11.24 -48.74 28.83
CA SER A 797 11.69 -50.14 28.66
C SER A 797 12.96 -50.32 27.82
N ILE A 798 13.31 -49.34 26.96
CA ILE A 798 14.46 -49.45 26.03
C ILE A 798 15.67 -48.64 26.53
N TYR A 799 15.44 -47.41 27.01
CA TYR A 799 16.50 -46.45 27.33
C TYR A 799 16.51 -45.99 28.81
N GLY A 800 15.48 -46.33 29.59
CA GLY A 800 15.39 -46.07 31.04
C GLY A 800 14.45 -44.93 31.47
N ALA A 801 14.17 -44.89 32.77
CA ALA A 801 13.08 -44.09 33.36
C ALA A 801 13.20 -42.57 33.17
N ALA A 802 14.42 -42.05 33.16
CA ALA A 802 14.66 -40.64 32.94
C ALA A 802 14.26 -40.23 31.51
N GLU A 803 14.65 -41.02 30.50
CA GLU A 803 14.36 -40.73 29.10
C GLU A 803 12.87 -40.89 28.76
N GLY A 804 12.21 -41.94 29.29
CA GLY A 804 10.77 -42.12 29.17
C GLY A 804 9.97 -40.95 29.74
N THR A 805 10.35 -40.47 30.94
CA THR A 805 9.67 -39.34 31.61
C THR A 805 9.83 -38.03 30.83
N VAL A 806 11.05 -37.72 30.35
CA VAL A 806 11.33 -36.51 29.56
C VAL A 806 10.58 -36.54 28.23
N ALA A 807 10.51 -37.68 27.56
CA ALA A 807 9.75 -37.87 26.32
C ALA A 807 8.24 -37.62 26.53
N THR A 808 7.65 -38.16 27.60
CA THR A 808 6.23 -37.92 27.91
C THR A 808 5.94 -36.45 28.21
N ILE A 809 6.75 -35.80 29.06
CA ILE A 809 6.56 -34.38 29.41
C ILE A 809 6.71 -33.48 28.18
N SER A 810 7.73 -33.71 27.35
CA SER A 810 7.94 -32.92 26.14
C SER A 810 6.78 -33.05 25.14
N LEU A 811 6.23 -34.25 24.94
CA LEU A 811 5.04 -34.48 24.11
C LEU A 811 3.80 -33.75 24.64
N PHE A 812 3.57 -33.75 25.97
CA PHE A 812 2.49 -32.97 26.59
C PHE A 812 2.67 -31.46 26.37
N VAL A 813 3.88 -30.92 26.59
CA VAL A 813 4.18 -29.50 26.39
C VAL A 813 3.97 -29.11 24.93
N LEU A 814 4.48 -29.91 23.99
CA LEU A 814 4.32 -29.68 22.54
C LEU A 814 2.85 -29.73 22.13
N GLN A 815 2.08 -30.66 22.67
CA GLN A 815 0.65 -30.77 22.41
C GLN A 815 -0.12 -29.53 22.91
N LEU A 816 0.13 -29.10 24.16
CA LEU A 816 -0.50 -27.89 24.71
C LEU A 816 -0.10 -26.64 23.92
N GLY A 817 1.17 -26.56 23.51
CA GLY A 817 1.70 -25.52 22.64
C GLY A 817 0.98 -25.47 21.29
N LEU A 818 0.88 -26.62 20.59
CA LEU A 818 0.15 -26.74 19.32
C LEU A 818 -1.34 -26.44 19.48
N TYR A 819 -1.97 -26.84 20.58
CA TYR A 819 -3.37 -26.54 20.85
C TYR A 819 -3.59 -25.02 21.03
N ARG A 820 -2.74 -24.36 21.83
CA ARG A 820 -2.76 -22.90 22.02
C ARG A 820 -2.46 -22.16 20.71
N PHE A 821 -1.44 -22.59 19.96
CA PHE A 821 -1.09 -22.02 18.66
C PHE A 821 -2.23 -22.16 17.66
N ASN A 822 -2.86 -23.33 17.57
CA ASN A 822 -4.00 -23.54 16.69
C ASN A 822 -5.24 -22.73 17.12
N ARG A 823 -5.40 -22.44 18.41
CA ARG A 823 -6.44 -21.52 18.91
C ARG A 823 -6.14 -20.07 18.52
N GLN A 824 -4.89 -19.62 18.66
CA GLN A 824 -4.43 -18.30 18.22
C GLN A 824 -4.60 -18.11 16.70
N GLN A 825 -4.24 -19.11 15.91
CA GLN A 825 -4.39 -19.09 14.44
C GLN A 825 -5.86 -18.99 13.99
N ARG A 826 -6.85 -19.37 14.81
CA ARG A 826 -8.28 -19.18 14.50
C ARG A 826 -8.71 -17.71 14.66
N LYS A 827 -8.04 -16.96 15.53
CA LYS A 827 -8.27 -15.53 15.73
C LYS A 827 -7.67 -14.67 14.63
N GLN A 828 -6.79 -15.22 13.79
CA GLN A 828 -6.31 -14.47 12.63
C GLN A 828 -7.44 -14.29 11.62
N ILE A 829 -7.86 -13.04 11.39
CA ILE A 829 -8.89 -12.72 10.41
C ILE A 829 -8.24 -12.56 9.04
N LYS A 830 -8.85 -13.17 8.04
CA LYS A 830 -8.50 -13.04 6.63
C LYS A 830 -9.78 -13.07 5.82
N HIS A 831 -9.76 -12.46 4.64
CA HIS A 831 -10.83 -12.63 3.67
C HIS A 831 -10.99 -14.09 3.20
N ARG A 832 -9.86 -14.77 2.94
CA ARG A 832 -9.81 -16.14 2.44
C ARG A 832 -9.21 -17.13 3.42
N ASP A 833 -9.68 -18.38 3.32
CA ASP A 833 -9.15 -19.53 4.04
C ASP A 833 -9.01 -19.29 5.55
N GLN A 834 -9.95 -18.54 6.13
CA GLN A 834 -9.92 -18.24 7.54
C GLN A 834 -10.24 -19.50 8.33
N ARG A 835 -9.30 -19.93 9.18
CA ARG A 835 -9.40 -21.20 9.93
C ARG A 835 -10.66 -21.30 10.79
N SER A 836 -11.12 -20.20 11.39
CA SER A 836 -12.36 -20.16 12.18
C SER A 836 -13.60 -20.44 11.31
N LEU A 837 -13.68 -19.79 10.14
CA LEU A 837 -14.80 -19.95 9.22
C LEU A 837 -14.83 -21.31 8.54
N ILE A 838 -13.67 -21.88 8.19
CA ILE A 838 -13.57 -23.27 7.71
C ILE A 838 -14.15 -24.24 8.75
N GLN A 839 -13.85 -24.03 10.04
CA GLN A 839 -14.40 -24.86 11.11
C GLN A 839 -15.89 -24.63 11.32
N TYR A 840 -16.35 -23.39 11.18
CA TYR A 840 -17.77 -23.05 11.25
C TYR A 840 -18.55 -23.67 10.09
N ALA A 841 -18.02 -23.63 8.87
CA ALA A 841 -18.56 -24.35 7.70
C ALA A 841 -18.59 -25.88 7.93
N LYS A 842 -17.55 -26.46 8.56
CA LYS A 842 -17.57 -27.87 8.99
C LYS A 842 -18.67 -28.15 10.03
N MET A 843 -18.96 -27.22 10.93
CA MET A 843 -20.09 -27.33 11.88
C MET A 843 -21.44 -27.30 11.17
N MET A 844 -21.62 -26.44 10.17
CA MET A 844 -22.81 -26.40 9.33
C MET A 844 -23.03 -27.73 8.61
N LYS A 845 -21.98 -28.27 7.99
CA LYS A 845 -22.04 -29.58 7.31
C LYS A 845 -22.46 -30.70 8.27
N ARG A 846 -21.93 -30.74 9.49
CA ARG A 846 -22.35 -31.69 10.55
C ARG A 846 -23.83 -31.53 10.91
N SER A 847 -24.32 -30.29 10.93
CA SER A 847 -25.72 -29.95 11.23
C SER A 847 -26.65 -30.09 10.00
N LYS A 848 -26.16 -30.65 8.88
CA LYS A 848 -26.90 -30.81 7.61
C LYS A 848 -27.41 -29.48 7.01
N VAL A 849 -26.69 -28.39 7.29
CA VAL A 849 -26.87 -27.07 6.67
C VAL A 849 -25.94 -27.01 5.45
N LYS A 850 -26.53 -26.88 4.26
CA LYS A 850 -25.88 -26.89 2.93
C LYS A 850 -26.40 -25.70 2.10
N PRO A 851 -26.00 -24.46 2.41
CA PRO A 851 -26.42 -23.29 1.65
C PRO A 851 -25.95 -23.43 0.20
N SER A 852 -26.83 -23.16 -0.75
CA SER A 852 -26.52 -23.24 -2.18
C SER A 852 -27.25 -22.12 -2.91
N ARG A 853 -26.75 -21.71 -4.07
CA ARG A 853 -27.47 -20.71 -4.87
C ARG A 853 -28.88 -21.17 -5.27
N GLU A 854 -29.10 -22.48 -5.33
CA GLU A 854 -30.38 -23.08 -5.71
C GLU A 854 -31.42 -23.08 -4.58
N ASN A 855 -31.02 -22.91 -3.31
CA ASN A 855 -31.95 -22.89 -2.18
C ASN A 855 -32.29 -21.48 -1.67
N ILE A 856 -31.70 -20.44 -2.26
CA ILE A 856 -31.92 -19.03 -1.91
C ILE A 856 -32.79 -18.36 -2.97
N PRO A 857 -33.75 -17.49 -2.60
CA PRO A 857 -34.53 -16.72 -3.56
C PRO A 857 -33.66 -15.87 -4.49
N VAL A 858 -34.04 -15.79 -5.76
CA VAL A 858 -33.31 -15.01 -6.76
C VAL A 858 -33.32 -13.52 -6.37
N GLY A 859 -32.20 -12.83 -6.63
CA GLY A 859 -32.04 -11.41 -6.31
C GLY A 859 -31.67 -11.14 -4.85
N THR A 860 -31.41 -12.16 -4.03
CA THR A 860 -30.95 -11.98 -2.63
C THR A 860 -29.63 -11.19 -2.56
N HIS A 861 -28.74 -11.34 -3.56
CA HIS A 861 -27.48 -10.60 -3.65
C HIS A 861 -27.62 -9.10 -3.92
N LEU A 862 -28.81 -8.62 -4.30
CA LEU A 862 -29.11 -7.21 -4.54
C LEU A 862 -29.62 -6.49 -3.27
N LEU A 863 -30.10 -7.26 -2.28
CA LEU A 863 -30.81 -6.74 -1.12
C LEU A 863 -30.05 -6.97 0.18
N LEU A 864 -29.43 -8.14 0.35
CA LEU A 864 -28.82 -8.56 1.60
C LEU A 864 -27.58 -7.73 1.93
N SER A 865 -27.60 -7.06 3.08
CA SER A 865 -26.47 -6.28 3.62
C SER A 865 -26.12 -6.72 5.04
N GLY A 866 -24.90 -6.43 5.48
CA GLY A 866 -24.38 -6.79 6.79
C GLY A 866 -24.43 -5.64 7.80
N ILE A 867 -23.29 -5.38 8.43
CA ILE A 867 -23.07 -4.18 9.24
C ILE A 867 -22.95 -3.00 8.28
N LEU A 868 -23.66 -1.91 8.59
CA LEU A 868 -23.70 -0.71 7.78
C LEU A 868 -22.95 0.40 8.52
N VAL A 869 -22.21 1.21 7.78
CA VAL A 869 -21.48 2.38 8.27
C VAL A 869 -21.72 3.56 7.34
N THR A 870 -21.46 4.77 7.80
CA THR A 870 -21.54 5.97 6.95
C THR A 870 -20.16 6.59 6.73
N VAL A 871 -19.98 7.13 5.53
CA VAL A 871 -18.88 8.03 5.19
C VAL A 871 -19.52 9.24 4.51
N ASN A 872 -19.41 10.41 5.13
CA ASN A 872 -20.06 11.65 4.72
C ASN A 872 -21.58 11.47 4.48
N GLY A 873 -22.25 10.67 5.32
CA GLY A 873 -23.69 10.36 5.20
C GLY A 873 -24.05 9.29 4.16
N VAL A 874 -23.09 8.81 3.34
CA VAL A 874 -23.31 7.72 2.38
C VAL A 874 -23.24 6.38 3.11
N VAL A 875 -24.29 5.56 2.99
CA VAL A 875 -24.39 4.26 3.67
C VAL A 875 -23.63 3.18 2.91
N LEU A 876 -22.69 2.50 3.58
CA LEU A 876 -21.81 1.48 3.01
C LEU A 876 -21.91 0.16 3.78
N ASP A 877 -21.81 -0.96 3.07
CA ASP A 877 -21.87 -2.31 3.65
C ASP A 877 -20.47 -2.92 3.83
N ILE A 878 -20.11 -3.24 5.07
CA ILE A 878 -18.85 -3.89 5.43
C ILE A 878 -19.01 -5.40 5.72
N GLY A 879 -20.20 -5.94 5.51
CA GLY A 879 -20.54 -7.35 5.71
C GLY A 879 -20.85 -7.71 7.17
N LEU A 880 -21.30 -8.94 7.40
CA LEU A 880 -21.58 -9.49 8.74
C LEU A 880 -20.84 -10.83 8.91
N PRO A 881 -19.57 -10.78 9.31
CA PRO A 881 -18.73 -11.96 9.31
C PRO A 881 -19.10 -12.97 10.40
N GLY A 882 -19.12 -14.25 10.04
CA GLY A 882 -19.58 -15.33 10.93
C GLY A 882 -18.73 -15.59 12.19
N TRP A 883 -17.47 -15.11 12.28
CA TRP A 883 -16.71 -15.24 13.53
C TRP A 883 -17.26 -14.36 14.65
N LEU A 884 -18.09 -13.35 14.35
CA LEU A 884 -18.78 -12.55 15.37
C LEU A 884 -19.71 -13.39 16.25
N THR A 885 -20.03 -14.61 15.84
CA THR A 885 -20.70 -15.60 16.70
C THR A 885 -19.94 -15.91 18.00
N GLU A 886 -18.63 -15.63 18.08
CA GLU A 886 -17.85 -15.75 19.31
C GLU A 886 -18.20 -14.68 20.35
N ARG A 887 -18.67 -13.50 19.91
CA ARG A 887 -19.10 -12.38 20.77
C ARG A 887 -20.53 -12.54 21.31
N LEU A 888 -21.27 -13.55 20.86
CA LEU A 888 -22.63 -13.80 21.35
C LEU A 888 -22.62 -14.24 22.83
N PRO A 889 -23.61 -13.80 23.64
CA PRO A 889 -23.72 -14.20 25.03
C PRO A 889 -23.92 -15.71 25.18
N LYS A 890 -23.53 -16.25 26.34
CA LYS A 890 -23.60 -17.69 26.62
C LYS A 890 -25.02 -18.11 27.04
N ASP A 891 -25.95 -18.10 26.09
CA ASP A 891 -27.30 -18.61 26.33
C ASP A 891 -27.35 -20.14 26.40
N SER A 892 -28.38 -20.67 27.06
CA SER A 892 -28.66 -22.10 27.01
C SER A 892 -29.10 -22.53 25.60
N ASP A 893 -28.40 -23.50 25.00
CA ASP A 893 -28.76 -24.03 23.67
C ASP A 893 -30.21 -24.53 23.58
N LYS A 894 -30.79 -24.99 24.71
CA LYS A 894 -32.15 -25.52 24.79
C LYS A 894 -33.20 -24.45 24.44
N THR A 895 -33.05 -23.23 24.95
CA THR A 895 -34.00 -22.14 24.69
C THR A 895 -33.96 -21.72 23.23
N ILE A 896 -32.76 -21.54 22.66
CA ILE A 896 -32.57 -21.19 21.26
C ILE A 896 -33.17 -22.27 20.35
N ARG A 897 -32.84 -23.55 20.56
CA ARG A 897 -33.38 -24.65 19.76
C ARG A 897 -34.90 -24.75 19.83
N SER A 898 -35.51 -24.47 20.99
CA SER A 898 -36.97 -24.47 21.13
C SER A 898 -37.63 -23.39 20.26
N ARG A 899 -37.03 -22.19 20.18
CA ARG A 899 -37.48 -21.10 19.29
C ARG A 899 -37.29 -21.49 17.82
N LEU A 900 -36.10 -21.99 17.47
CA LEU A 900 -35.79 -22.43 16.10
C LEU A 900 -36.76 -23.52 15.61
N LYS A 901 -37.18 -24.44 16.47
CA LYS A 901 -38.16 -25.48 16.11
C LYS A 901 -39.52 -24.87 15.73
N ARG A 902 -39.98 -23.83 16.44
CA ARG A 902 -41.23 -23.11 16.10
C ARG A 902 -41.11 -22.39 14.76
N SER A 903 -40.00 -21.69 14.53
CA SER A 903 -39.73 -21.00 13.26
C SER A 903 -39.52 -21.98 12.09
N ALA A 904 -38.90 -23.14 12.32
CA ALA A 904 -38.75 -24.18 11.31
C ALA A 904 -40.11 -24.72 10.83
N LEU A 905 -41.07 -24.87 11.76
CA LEU A 905 -42.43 -25.28 11.43
C LEU A 905 -43.13 -24.22 10.57
N SER A 906 -43.00 -22.92 10.88
CA SER A 906 -43.59 -21.87 10.05
C SER A 906 -42.97 -21.82 8.65
N ILE A 907 -41.64 -21.92 8.54
CA ILE A 907 -40.95 -22.00 7.25
C ILE A 907 -41.43 -23.20 6.43
N SER A 908 -41.67 -24.35 7.06
CA SER A 908 -42.09 -25.56 6.36
C SER A 908 -43.51 -25.48 5.78
N LYS A 909 -44.39 -24.69 6.39
CA LYS A 909 -45.77 -24.49 5.93
C LYS A 909 -45.85 -23.60 4.67
N ASN A 910 -44.94 -22.62 4.57
CA ASN A 910 -44.98 -21.63 3.50
C ASN A 910 -44.26 -22.13 2.23
N ARG A 911 -44.77 -21.72 1.06
CA ARG A 911 -44.15 -22.02 -0.24
C ARG A 911 -42.78 -21.34 -0.34
N PRO A 912 -41.75 -21.99 -0.91
CA PRO A 912 -40.48 -21.32 -1.18
C PRO A 912 -40.69 -20.14 -2.14
N GLY A 913 -39.90 -19.08 -1.97
CA GLY A 913 -39.82 -17.99 -2.95
C GLY A 913 -39.26 -18.48 -4.29
N LYS A 914 -39.17 -17.59 -5.27
CA LYS A 914 -38.70 -17.95 -6.61
C LYS A 914 -37.18 -18.20 -6.58
N LEU A 915 -36.76 -19.41 -6.94
CA LEU A 915 -35.37 -19.88 -6.91
C LEU A 915 -34.65 -19.80 -8.27
N SER A 916 -35.39 -19.63 -9.36
CA SER A 916 -34.85 -19.57 -10.73
C SER A 916 -35.33 -18.34 -11.47
N ILE A 917 -34.58 -17.90 -12.47
CA ILE A 917 -35.00 -16.84 -13.40
C ILE A 917 -36.27 -17.24 -14.17
N LEU A 918 -37.01 -16.25 -14.67
CA LEU A 918 -38.13 -16.49 -15.59
C LEU A 918 -37.63 -16.76 -17.01
N SER A 919 -38.40 -17.55 -17.78
CA SER A 919 -38.09 -17.82 -19.18
C SER A 919 -38.28 -16.56 -20.02
N SER A 920 -37.46 -16.38 -21.05
CA SER A 920 -37.61 -15.25 -21.97
C SER A 920 -39.02 -15.19 -22.58
N GLY A 921 -39.59 -13.98 -22.61
CA GLY A 921 -40.91 -13.72 -23.18
C GLY A 921 -42.09 -14.34 -22.43
N TRP A 922 -41.94 -14.74 -21.16
CA TRP A 922 -43.03 -15.37 -20.38
C TRP A 922 -44.29 -14.50 -20.30
N TRP A 923 -44.15 -13.17 -20.33
CA TRP A 923 -45.25 -12.21 -20.24
C TRP A 923 -46.17 -12.23 -21.45
N LEU A 924 -45.74 -12.78 -22.59
CA LEU A 924 -46.59 -13.01 -23.77
C LEU A 924 -47.50 -14.24 -23.60
N LYS A 925 -47.08 -15.19 -22.75
CA LYS A 925 -47.75 -16.49 -22.59
C LYS A 925 -48.75 -16.52 -21.43
N ARG A 926 -48.66 -15.57 -20.49
CA ARG A 926 -49.56 -15.50 -19.33
C ARG A 926 -50.57 -14.36 -19.50
N PRO A 927 -51.86 -14.60 -19.21
CA PRO A 927 -52.85 -13.54 -19.21
C PRO A 927 -52.48 -12.47 -18.18
N LYS A 928 -52.82 -11.21 -18.49
CA LYS A 928 -52.72 -10.12 -17.53
C LYS A 928 -53.79 -10.30 -16.44
N GLU A 929 -53.51 -9.82 -15.23
CA GLU A 929 -54.51 -9.75 -14.16
C GLU A 929 -55.58 -8.70 -14.50
N GLU A 930 -56.76 -8.82 -13.90
CA GLU A 930 -57.77 -7.75 -13.91
C GLU A 930 -57.15 -6.47 -13.31
N ASP A 931 -57.40 -5.31 -13.92
CA ASP A 931 -56.80 -3.99 -13.61
C ASP A 931 -55.28 -3.83 -13.88
N ALA A 932 -54.68 -4.65 -14.75
CA ALA A 932 -53.27 -4.54 -15.12
C ALA A 932 -52.90 -3.28 -15.95
N ASP A 933 -53.87 -2.43 -16.29
CA ASP A 933 -53.64 -1.16 -17.00
C ASP A 933 -53.16 -0.05 -16.05
N MET A 934 -53.45 -0.17 -14.75
CA MET A 934 -52.91 0.73 -13.72
C MET A 934 -51.50 0.26 -13.29
N PRO A 935 -50.54 1.20 -13.11
CA PRO A 935 -49.24 0.87 -12.55
C PRO A 935 -49.31 0.15 -11.20
N ALA A 936 -48.45 -0.86 -11.00
CA ALA A 936 -48.55 -1.74 -9.82
C ALA A 936 -48.34 -1.01 -8.49
N LEU A 937 -47.42 -0.04 -8.42
CA LEU A 937 -47.16 0.72 -7.19
C LEU A 937 -48.29 1.70 -6.88
N GLU A 938 -48.95 2.26 -7.91
CA GLU A 938 -50.13 3.11 -7.72
C GLU A 938 -51.26 2.32 -7.07
N ARG A 939 -51.47 1.07 -7.51
CA ARG A 939 -52.49 0.19 -6.93
C ARG A 939 -52.16 -0.27 -5.49
N LEU A 940 -50.89 -0.56 -5.20
CA LEU A 940 -50.48 -1.11 -3.89
C LEU A 940 -50.24 -0.05 -2.81
N ILE A 941 -49.78 1.15 -3.19
CA ILE A 941 -49.39 2.22 -2.26
C ILE A 941 -50.23 3.48 -2.45
N GLY A 942 -50.62 3.80 -3.68
CA GLY A 942 -51.23 5.07 -4.07
C GLY A 942 -50.23 6.09 -4.64
N PRO A 943 -50.63 7.37 -4.79
CA PRO A 943 -49.84 8.41 -5.46
C PRO A 943 -48.51 8.75 -4.75
N VAL A 944 -48.38 8.41 -3.46
CA VAL A 944 -47.17 8.64 -2.67
C VAL A 944 -45.93 7.96 -3.28
N ALA A 945 -46.11 6.82 -3.96
CA ALA A 945 -45.02 6.09 -4.61
C ALA A 945 -44.35 6.84 -5.77
N TYR A 946 -44.97 7.91 -6.28
CA TYR A 946 -44.49 8.68 -7.44
C TYR A 946 -44.00 10.09 -7.08
N ARG A 947 -43.93 10.43 -5.79
CA ARG A 947 -43.49 11.75 -5.32
C ARG A 947 -42.09 12.09 -5.87
N GLY A 948 -41.97 13.22 -6.57
CA GLY A 948 -40.70 13.72 -7.12
C GLY A 948 -40.18 12.99 -8.36
N ARG A 949 -40.85 11.94 -8.84
CA ARG A 949 -40.34 11.08 -9.91
C ARG A 949 -40.25 11.79 -11.26
N GLN A 950 -41.26 12.58 -11.62
CA GLN A 950 -41.24 13.32 -12.89
C GLN A 950 -40.05 14.29 -12.96
N ALA A 951 -39.78 15.00 -11.86
CA ALA A 951 -38.63 15.89 -11.74
C ALA A 951 -37.30 15.12 -11.83
N MET A 952 -37.19 13.95 -11.18
CA MET A 952 -36.02 13.08 -11.27
C MET A 952 -35.76 12.63 -12.72
N VAL A 953 -36.79 12.14 -13.41
CA VAL A 953 -36.67 11.68 -14.80
C VAL A 953 -36.24 12.84 -15.70
N GLN A 954 -36.85 14.02 -15.57
CA GLN A 954 -36.46 15.23 -16.32
C GLN A 954 -35.02 15.66 -16.04
N LYS A 955 -34.57 15.59 -14.78
CA LYS A 955 -33.18 15.92 -14.40
C LYS A 955 -32.18 14.95 -15.04
N LYS A 956 -32.56 13.68 -15.21
CA LYS A 956 -31.71 12.63 -15.79
C LYS A 956 -31.70 12.62 -17.33
N THR A 957 -32.76 13.10 -17.97
CA THR A 957 -32.87 13.18 -19.44
C THR A 957 -32.28 14.48 -20.00
N THR A 958 -32.26 15.55 -19.21
CA THR A 958 -31.58 16.79 -19.57
C THR A 958 -30.06 16.57 -19.50
N SER A 959 -29.31 16.96 -20.54
CA SER A 959 -27.84 16.90 -20.46
C SER A 959 -27.36 17.72 -19.25
N LEU A 960 -26.30 17.25 -18.58
CA LEU A 960 -25.60 17.99 -17.52
C LEU A 960 -24.85 19.19 -18.12
N ASN A 961 -25.55 20.08 -18.82
CA ASN A 961 -25.06 21.37 -19.29
C ASN A 961 -25.77 22.42 -18.43
N ARG A 962 -25.48 22.45 -17.13
CA ARG A 962 -25.94 23.54 -16.27
C ARG A 962 -24.95 24.69 -16.37
N SER A 963 -25.47 25.91 -16.51
CA SER A 963 -24.67 27.12 -16.31
C SER A 963 -24.14 27.13 -14.88
N THR A 964 -22.83 27.36 -14.76
CA THR A 964 -22.07 27.50 -13.53
C THR A 964 -22.68 28.56 -12.61
N SER A 965 -23.54 28.16 -11.66
CA SER A 965 -23.89 29.04 -10.55
C SER A 965 -22.73 29.05 -9.56
N ILE A 966 -22.23 30.24 -9.26
CA ILE A 966 -21.10 30.49 -8.36
C ILE A 966 -21.57 30.21 -6.92
N GLY A 967 -21.24 29.02 -6.41
CA GLY A 967 -21.25 28.72 -4.97
C GLY A 967 -19.91 29.09 -4.32
N PRO A 968 -19.86 29.35 -3.00
CA PRO A 968 -18.63 29.70 -2.31
C PRO A 968 -17.61 28.55 -2.39
N SER A 969 -16.35 28.92 -2.64
CA SER A 969 -15.23 28.01 -2.89
C SER A 969 -14.87 27.16 -1.67
N LYS A 970 -14.72 25.83 -1.87
CA LYS A 970 -14.20 24.85 -0.90
C LYS A 970 -14.94 24.91 0.45
N THR A 971 -16.04 24.20 0.58
CA THR A 971 -16.49 23.80 1.93
C THR A 971 -15.56 22.69 2.43
N ARG A 972 -14.79 22.98 3.48
CA ARG A 972 -14.18 21.90 4.28
C ARG A 972 -15.31 21.07 4.87
N VAL A 973 -15.06 19.82 5.26
CA VAL A 973 -16.08 18.99 5.96
C VAL A 973 -16.64 19.74 7.19
N SER A 974 -15.82 20.60 7.83
CA SER A 974 -16.21 21.52 8.90
C SER A 974 -17.28 22.56 8.53
N ASP A 975 -17.40 22.90 7.24
CA ASP A 975 -18.31 23.93 6.72
C ASP A 975 -19.51 23.30 6.01
N MET A 976 -19.56 21.97 5.91
CA MET A 976 -20.72 21.24 5.38
C MET A 976 -21.83 21.20 6.42
N ASN A 977 -23.09 21.38 5.99
CA ASN A 977 -24.22 21.24 6.90
C ASN A 977 -24.45 19.75 7.23
N LEU A 978 -23.76 19.25 8.26
CA LEU A 978 -23.77 17.85 8.70
C LEU A 978 -25.19 17.36 9.03
N SER A 979 -26.06 18.26 9.51
CA SER A 979 -27.45 17.97 9.85
C SER A 979 -28.31 17.62 8.63
N GLU A 980 -28.13 18.31 7.50
CA GLU A 980 -28.88 18.03 6.26
C GLU A 980 -28.46 16.70 5.62
N ARG A 981 -27.20 16.30 5.82
CA ARG A 981 -26.65 15.04 5.30
C ARG A 981 -26.95 13.83 6.20
N ASN A 982 -27.69 14.01 7.30
CA ASN A 982 -27.92 13.00 8.34
C ASN A 982 -26.62 12.34 8.82
N VAL A 983 -25.52 13.11 8.84
CA VAL A 983 -24.26 12.64 9.41
C VAL A 983 -24.44 12.56 10.92
N PRO A 984 -24.04 11.45 11.57
CA PRO A 984 -24.09 11.36 13.03
C PRO A 984 -23.27 12.50 13.65
N THR A 985 -23.91 13.31 14.51
CA THR A 985 -23.29 14.45 15.19
C THR A 985 -23.52 14.36 16.69
N HIS A 986 -22.45 14.48 17.47
CA HIS A 986 -22.41 14.61 18.93
C HIS A 986 -23.45 13.83 19.74
N THR A 987 -23.27 12.50 19.82
CA THR A 987 -24.04 11.65 20.76
C THR A 987 -23.33 11.37 22.09
N ILE A 988 -22.04 11.71 22.21
CA ILE A 988 -21.22 11.42 23.40
C ILE A 988 -21.68 12.24 24.61
N ALA A 989 -22.33 11.55 25.56
CA ALA A 989 -22.87 12.15 26.77
C ALA A 989 -21.77 12.64 27.74
N SER A 990 -20.63 11.97 27.77
CA SER A 990 -19.54 12.19 28.74
C SER A 990 -18.72 13.46 28.47
N GLU A 991 -18.84 14.07 27.29
CA GLU A 991 -17.92 15.14 26.84
C GLU A 991 -18.55 16.52 26.66
N ARG A 992 -19.84 16.67 26.97
CA ARG A 992 -20.58 17.95 26.87
C ARG A 992 -20.02 19.11 27.72
N SER A 993 -18.96 18.94 28.52
CA SER A 993 -18.56 19.94 29.51
C SER A 993 -17.15 20.54 29.47
N ASN A 994 -16.10 19.98 28.83
CA ASN A 994 -14.73 20.42 29.23
C ASN A 994 -13.59 20.47 28.18
N TYR A 995 -13.79 20.41 26.87
CA TYR A 995 -12.65 20.55 25.94
C TYR A 995 -13.01 21.20 24.59
N SER A 996 -12.18 22.15 24.15
CA SER A 996 -12.22 22.80 22.83
C SER A 996 -10.90 22.51 22.10
N GLY A 997 -10.97 21.81 20.96
CA GLY A 997 -9.83 21.50 20.10
C GLY A 997 -9.96 20.22 19.27
N PRO A 998 -9.31 20.15 18.09
CA PRO A 998 -9.37 19.01 17.18
C PRO A 998 -8.72 17.75 17.75
N ARG A 999 -9.32 16.59 17.47
CA ARG A 999 -8.93 15.29 18.02
C ARG A 999 -8.44 14.32 16.94
N ARG A 1000 -7.73 13.27 17.39
CA ARG A 1000 -7.30 12.15 16.54
C ARG A 1000 -8.11 10.91 16.90
N PRO A 1001 -8.62 10.13 15.92
CA PRO A 1001 -9.35 8.91 16.20
C PRO A 1001 -8.49 7.90 16.99
N GLY A 1002 -9.08 7.29 18.03
CA GLY A 1002 -8.44 6.22 18.80
C GLY A 1002 -7.41 6.67 19.85
N ARG A 1003 -7.64 7.82 20.51
CA ARG A 1003 -6.82 8.29 21.64
C ARG A 1003 -7.33 7.83 23.02
N ARG A 1004 -8.08 6.73 23.07
CA ARG A 1004 -8.32 5.94 24.29
C ARG A 1004 -7.25 4.86 24.44
#